data_AF-A0A357K346-F1
#
_entry.id   AF-A0A357K346-F1
#
_cell.length_a   1.000
_cell.length_b   1.000
_cell.length_c   1.000
_cell.angle_alpha   90.00
_cell.angle_beta   90.00
_cell.angle_gamma   90.00
#
_symmetry.space_group_name_H-M   'P 1'
#
loop_
_entity.id
_entity.type
_entity.pdbx_description
1 polymer ?
#
loop_
_entity_poly.entity_id
_entity_poly.type
_entity_poly.pdbx_seq_one_letter_code
_entity_poly.pdbx_strand_id
1 'polypeptide(L)'
;DECGICNGPGAIYECGCADIPEGDCDCDGNQLDALGVCGGDCAGDVNDNGLCDDEEIGGCTDPMNPGFDPNATFDDGSCLIGGCLIVEACNYDETADYQLPGACEFESCAGCTDSMACNYDMDATIDNGSCEYPEEFYNCDGTCMNDGDGDGVCDELEVLGCTEEGNPVYDPSATEDDGSCLVAGCLLPFACNYDPTADYIVVELCDFASCVGCTDEEACNYDPTATLGSASACEYPAIPFLDCDGNCLNDSDEDGVCDEQEIPGCTDEAAVNFNPFATDDNGTCIVLQGGCVLPFACNYDAEADFYLPGSCDFSCLFGAGEGDCNNELACNYGATDEPCMFFDAEGNTCVPGGCTMTAACNYDADAAYNDGSCEFSTCQVFGCNVSTACNFNEDATVNDGSCDFASCFSNDVEGCTNPMACNFDGEATLNDGSCDFTSCADMGCTDANACNYDVTATINDGSCVMATTGYDCFGNCIADVDGDGVCDMDEVNGCTDMGANNYDPSATDNNGTCTYDAEGCMDVYACNFNYQATTDNGSCDFGCYGCMNANACNFNVDATLHDAEDCMFIMSHELQGAVDVVLEEATEYSYAFTAGSEYIWTVEGGVIVEGQGTSVVNVVWLLEEGVITVQEVNAEGCEGDLVSLIVTGAASGIAEASVAFTAFPNPANDVVVVNTTGFEAHAFQVLDAAGRAVISERLVAGRNVINVAHLANGTYRMVLDQSNGRAVKQLVIAH
;
A
#
# COMPACT_ATOMS: atom_id res chain seq x y z
N ASP A 1 62.67 113.01 35.99
CA ASP A 1 63.68 113.15 37.05
C ASP A 1 62.99 113.19 38.41
N GLU A 2 63.28 112.23 39.29
CA GLU A 2 63.22 112.44 40.75
C GLU A 2 64.48 111.81 41.43
N CYS A 3 65.60 111.88 40.70
CA CYS A 3 66.98 111.99 41.20
C CYS A 3 67.60 113.30 40.64
N GLY A 4 66.91 114.42 40.83
CA GLY A 4 67.25 115.75 40.31
C GLY A 4 68.75 116.09 40.15
N ILE A 5 69.20 116.16 38.90
CA ILE A 5 70.23 117.09 38.43
C ILE A 5 69.81 117.67 37.07
N CYS A 6 69.75 119.00 37.04
CA CYS A 6 69.80 119.86 35.85
C CYS A 6 71.22 119.91 35.27
N ASN A 7 71.38 119.54 34.00
CA ASN A 7 72.35 120.05 33.01
C ASN A 7 72.10 119.32 31.67
N GLY A 8 71.58 120.02 30.65
CA GLY A 8 72.15 119.83 29.31
C GLY A 8 73.52 120.52 29.24
N PRO A 9 74.20 120.63 28.09
CA PRO A 9 74.11 119.86 26.86
C PRO A 9 75.50 119.27 26.45
N GLY A 10 75.53 118.39 25.45
CA GLY A 10 76.49 118.61 24.37
C GLY A 10 77.63 117.60 24.18
N ALA A 11 77.67 117.12 22.93
CA ALA A 11 78.78 116.72 22.07
C ALA A 11 80.07 116.16 22.68
N ILE A 12 80.36 114.92 22.33
CA ILE A 12 81.60 114.60 21.60
C ILE A 12 81.18 113.72 20.40
N TYR A 13 80.44 114.24 19.42
CA TYR A 13 81.13 114.69 18.20
C TYR A 13 82.30 115.61 18.51
N GLU A 14 83.50 115.05 18.69
CA GLU A 14 84.74 115.75 18.30
C GLU A 14 85.84 114.81 17.76
N CYS A 15 85.58 113.54 17.49
CA CYS A 15 86.38 112.75 16.55
C CYS A 15 85.46 111.75 15.84
N GLY A 16 85.02 112.10 14.62
CA GLY A 16 84.19 111.20 13.82
C GLY A 16 84.91 109.92 13.43
N CYS A 17 84.16 108.83 13.35
CA CYS A 17 84.24 107.78 12.33
C CYS A 17 82.98 106.91 12.41
N ALA A 18 82.55 106.41 11.25
CA ALA A 18 81.23 105.87 10.94
C ALA A 18 80.98 104.42 11.40
N ASP A 19 79.71 103.99 11.31
CA ASP A 19 79.21 102.64 11.55
C ASP A 19 79.88 101.56 10.68
N ILE A 20 80.08 100.38 11.27
CA ILE A 20 80.50 99.13 10.62
C ILE A 20 79.33 98.62 9.75
N PRO A 21 79.56 98.13 8.52
CA PRO A 21 78.48 97.58 7.68
C PRO A 21 77.80 96.37 8.31
N GLU A 22 76.52 96.18 7.99
CA GLU A 22 75.72 95.02 8.44
C GLU A 22 76.34 93.72 7.90
N GLY A 23 76.88 92.88 8.81
CA GLY A 23 77.48 91.58 8.51
C GLY A 23 78.84 91.25 9.19
N ASP A 24 79.51 92.22 9.81
CA ASP A 24 80.83 92.00 10.44
C ASP A 24 80.78 92.06 11.99
N CYS A 25 81.44 91.10 12.66
CA CYS A 25 81.53 90.98 14.13
C CYS A 25 82.41 92.08 14.77
N ASP A 26 82.03 92.57 15.94
CA ASP A 26 82.82 93.53 16.74
C ASP A 26 83.60 92.85 17.89
N CYS A 27 84.36 93.66 18.66
CA CYS A 27 85.20 93.18 19.76
C CYS A 27 84.44 92.71 21.01
N ASP A 28 83.10 92.72 21.01
CA ASP A 28 82.25 92.16 22.06
C ASP A 28 81.34 91.01 21.56
N GLY A 29 81.47 90.56 20.29
CA GLY A 29 81.06 89.23 19.76
C GLY A 29 79.62 88.77 20.06
N ASN A 30 78.67 89.03 19.14
CA ASN A 30 77.30 88.49 19.20
C ASN A 30 77.18 87.17 18.41
N GLN A 31 76.73 86.10 19.08
CA GLN A 31 77.11 84.69 18.87
C GLN A 31 76.49 83.92 17.69
N LEU A 32 77.26 82.97 17.14
CA LEU A 32 76.79 81.65 16.64
C LEU A 32 77.74 80.58 17.21
N ASP A 33 77.39 79.36 17.62
CA ASP A 33 76.77 78.24 16.90
C ASP A 33 76.75 76.91 17.71
N ALA A 34 76.28 75.81 17.08
CA ALA A 34 76.61 74.40 17.38
C ALA A 34 77.41 73.70 16.22
N LEU A 35 78.03 74.49 15.33
CA LEU A 35 79.11 74.17 14.34
C LEU A 35 79.39 75.28 13.27
N GLY A 36 78.64 76.39 13.17
CA GLY A 36 79.04 77.67 12.49
C GLY A 36 79.37 78.95 13.32
N VAL A 37 80.44 78.93 14.12
CA VAL A 37 80.94 79.87 15.16
C VAL A 37 80.94 81.38 14.81
N CYS A 38 80.50 82.25 15.72
CA CYS A 38 81.33 83.35 16.21
C CYS A 38 81.24 83.53 17.74
N GLY A 39 82.06 82.74 18.46
CA GLY A 39 82.20 82.74 19.92
C GLY A 39 81.97 81.38 20.60
N GLY A 40 81.42 80.37 19.91
CA GLY A 40 81.08 79.05 20.46
C GLY A 40 82.21 78.01 20.51
N ASP A 41 82.03 77.02 21.40
CA ASP A 41 83.00 75.96 21.78
C ASP A 41 82.69 74.56 21.19
N CYS A 42 81.68 74.44 20.31
CA CYS A 42 81.18 73.18 19.79
C CYS A 42 82.18 72.44 18.90
N ALA A 43 82.41 71.14 19.17
CA ALA A 43 83.44 70.35 18.48
C ALA A 43 82.93 69.54 17.27
N GLY A 44 81.62 69.25 17.19
CA GLY A 44 80.98 68.43 16.18
C GLY A 44 79.45 68.42 16.33
N ASP A 45 78.73 68.39 15.22
CA ASP A 45 77.29 68.09 15.09
C ASP A 45 77.24 67.17 13.85
N VAL A 46 77.62 65.90 14.05
CA VAL A 46 77.89 64.96 12.96
C VAL A 46 76.60 64.50 12.28
N ASN A 47 75.48 64.52 12.99
CA ASN A 47 74.17 64.14 12.46
C ASN A 47 73.34 65.35 11.95
N ASP A 48 73.91 66.56 11.99
CA ASP A 48 73.34 67.84 11.55
C ASP A 48 71.96 68.16 12.19
N ASN A 49 71.71 67.67 13.41
CA ASN A 49 70.44 67.87 14.09
C ASN A 49 70.34 69.22 14.84
N GLY A 50 71.43 70.00 14.87
CA GLY A 50 71.49 71.33 15.46
C GLY A 50 71.86 71.35 16.95
N LEU A 51 72.29 70.22 17.52
CA LEU A 51 72.90 70.09 18.84
C LEU A 51 74.35 69.61 18.70
N CYS A 52 75.23 70.03 19.60
CA CYS A 52 76.60 69.52 19.60
C CYS A 52 76.62 68.05 20.03
N ASP A 53 77.41 67.21 19.35
CA ASP A 53 77.57 65.78 19.62
C ASP A 53 78.00 65.51 21.08
N ASP A 54 78.73 66.43 21.72
CA ASP A 54 79.15 66.33 23.12
C ASP A 54 78.05 66.73 24.13
N GLU A 55 76.94 67.25 23.63
CA GLU A 55 75.72 67.57 24.38
C GLU A 55 74.55 66.61 24.08
N GLU A 56 74.73 65.63 23.19
CA GLU A 56 73.72 64.60 22.93
C GLU A 56 73.64 63.58 24.07
N ILE A 57 72.41 63.31 24.52
CA ILE A 57 72.13 62.33 25.59
C ILE A 57 71.34 61.18 24.96
N GLY A 58 71.96 60.01 24.87
CA GLY A 58 71.32 58.77 24.44
C GLY A 58 70.36 58.26 25.52
N GLY A 59 69.16 57.87 25.11
CA GLY A 59 68.15 57.28 25.98
C GLY A 59 66.85 56.96 25.24
N CYS A 60 65.94 56.21 25.85
CA CYS A 60 64.69 55.83 25.19
C CYS A 60 63.82 57.07 24.91
N THR A 61 63.43 57.28 23.65
CA THR A 61 62.67 58.46 23.23
C THR A 61 61.16 58.24 23.14
N ASP A 62 60.67 57.01 23.33
CA ASP A 62 59.24 56.69 23.29
C ASP A 62 58.54 57.06 24.62
N PRO A 63 57.65 58.08 24.65
CA PRO A 63 56.98 58.53 25.87
C PRO A 63 56.04 57.50 26.50
N MET A 64 55.66 56.46 25.75
CA MET A 64 54.80 55.37 26.23
C MET A 64 55.61 54.20 26.80
N ASN A 65 56.93 54.18 26.60
CA ASN A 65 57.82 53.15 27.14
C ASN A 65 58.20 53.47 28.60
N PRO A 66 58.12 52.51 29.54
CA PRO A 66 58.51 52.75 30.93
C PRO A 66 59.99 53.15 31.12
N GLY A 67 60.85 52.83 30.15
CA GLY A 67 62.25 53.26 30.10
C GLY A 67 62.48 54.66 29.52
N PHE A 68 61.43 55.42 29.20
CA PHE A 68 61.52 56.75 28.60
C PHE A 68 62.42 57.70 29.41
N ASP A 69 63.44 58.25 28.76
CA ASP A 69 64.26 59.32 29.33
C ASP A 69 63.81 60.68 28.74
N PRO A 70 63.20 61.56 29.54
CA PRO A 70 62.73 62.85 29.06
C PRO A 70 63.86 63.81 28.65
N ASN A 71 65.12 63.49 28.93
CA ASN A 71 66.29 64.25 28.48
C ASN A 71 66.99 63.63 27.27
N ALA A 72 66.54 62.46 26.79
CA ALA A 72 67.13 61.83 25.63
C ALA A 72 66.85 62.64 24.36
N THR A 73 67.90 62.85 23.58
CA THR A 73 67.84 63.57 22.30
C THR A 73 67.84 62.62 21.10
N PHE A 74 68.22 61.35 21.30
CA PHE A 74 68.09 60.27 20.32
C PHE A 74 67.97 58.91 21.01
N ASP A 75 67.36 57.93 20.32
CA ASP A 75 67.21 56.56 20.82
C ASP A 75 68.50 55.76 20.59
N ASP A 76 69.14 55.35 21.69
CA ASP A 76 70.37 54.55 21.69
C ASP A 76 70.10 53.05 21.87
N GLY A 77 68.84 52.63 21.83
CA GLY A 77 68.39 51.25 22.04
C GLY A 77 68.13 50.90 23.50
N SER A 78 68.08 51.89 24.39
CA SER A 78 67.77 51.70 25.81
C SER A 78 66.28 51.55 26.13
N CYS A 79 65.39 51.59 25.15
CA CYS A 79 63.97 51.29 25.35
C CYS A 79 63.76 49.85 25.82
N LEU A 80 62.91 49.69 26.84
CA LEU A 80 62.56 48.37 27.37
C LEU A 80 61.67 47.63 26.37
N ILE A 81 61.83 46.31 26.27
CA ILE A 81 61.02 45.44 25.41
C ILE A 81 59.73 45.06 26.16
N GLY A 82 58.57 45.34 25.58
CA GLY A 82 57.27 44.99 26.18
C GLY A 82 56.75 43.65 25.66
N GLY A 83 56.26 42.80 26.56
CA GLY A 83 55.71 41.47 26.22
C GLY A 83 54.87 40.86 27.35
N CYS A 84 54.64 39.54 27.32
CA CYS A 84 53.94 38.84 28.38
C CYS A 84 54.93 38.25 29.40
N LEU A 85 54.84 38.68 30.65
CA LEU A 85 55.68 38.23 31.77
C LEU A 85 54.94 37.29 32.74
N ILE A 86 53.69 36.94 32.45
CA ILE A 86 52.93 35.98 33.25
C ILE A 86 53.38 34.58 32.83
N VAL A 87 54.07 33.88 33.72
CA VAL A 87 54.64 32.54 33.46
C VAL A 87 53.57 31.49 33.17
N GLU A 88 52.34 31.72 33.61
CA GLU A 88 51.18 30.88 33.31
C GLU A 88 50.47 31.23 31.99
N ALA A 89 50.94 32.21 31.20
CA ALA A 89 50.36 32.54 29.90
C ALA A 89 51.01 31.71 28.78
N CYS A 90 50.22 31.33 27.78
CA CYS A 90 50.66 30.49 26.67
C CYS A 90 51.72 31.16 25.79
N ASN A 91 51.73 32.49 25.74
CA ASN A 91 52.72 33.29 25.02
C ASN A 91 53.71 34.02 25.94
N TYR A 92 54.00 33.43 27.12
CA TYR A 92 55.04 33.93 28.03
C TYR A 92 56.37 34.14 27.29
N ASP A 93 56.95 35.33 27.46
CA ASP A 93 58.19 35.75 26.84
C ASP A 93 59.20 36.16 27.93
N GLU A 94 60.19 35.30 28.18
CA GLU A 94 61.25 35.54 29.17
C GLU A 94 62.21 36.69 28.78
N THR A 95 62.13 37.18 27.54
CA THR A 95 62.99 38.27 27.04
C THR A 95 62.33 39.65 27.15
N ALA A 96 61.06 39.71 27.55
CA ALA A 96 60.37 40.96 27.83
C ALA A 96 60.93 41.62 29.11
N ASP A 97 61.13 42.93 29.07
CA ASP A 97 61.58 43.72 30.22
C ASP A 97 60.41 44.23 31.07
N TYR A 98 59.21 44.36 30.48
CA TYR A 98 58.00 44.76 31.19
C TYR A 98 56.72 44.15 30.61
N GLN A 99 55.70 44.02 31.46
CA GLN A 99 54.39 43.51 31.08
C GLN A 99 53.63 44.53 30.24
N LEU A 100 53.28 44.16 29.01
CA LEU A 100 52.37 44.93 28.18
C LEU A 100 50.91 44.54 28.49
N PRO A 101 50.04 45.46 28.93
CA PRO A 101 48.65 45.13 29.26
C PRO A 101 47.89 44.54 28.06
N GLY A 102 47.29 43.36 28.24
CA GLY A 102 46.56 42.64 27.18
C GLY A 102 47.44 41.83 26.22
N ALA A 103 48.75 41.76 26.44
CA ALA A 103 49.66 40.96 25.61
C ALA A 103 49.71 39.48 26.01
N CYS A 104 49.25 39.11 27.21
CA CYS A 104 49.22 37.71 27.65
C CYS A 104 47.98 37.00 27.11
N GLU A 105 48.20 35.80 26.58
CA GLU A 105 47.21 34.94 25.95
C GLU A 105 47.16 33.61 26.72
N PHE A 106 45.96 33.11 27.02
CA PHE A 106 45.74 31.98 27.94
C PHE A 106 44.90 30.84 27.35
N GLU A 107 44.45 30.96 26.10
CA GLU A 107 43.50 30.01 25.49
C GLU A 107 44.21 28.98 24.60
N SER A 108 45.34 29.33 23.98
CA SER A 108 46.02 28.50 22.97
C SER A 108 46.71 27.26 23.54
N CYS A 109 46.91 27.22 24.85
CA CYS A 109 47.48 26.10 25.60
C CYS A 109 46.53 25.59 26.69
N ALA A 110 45.25 25.96 26.58
CA ALA A 110 44.20 25.54 27.50
C ALA A 110 43.44 24.33 26.94
N GLY A 111 43.33 23.27 27.74
CA GLY A 111 42.69 22.01 27.37
C GLY A 111 42.70 21.04 28.54
N CYS A 112 42.18 19.82 28.36
CA CYS A 112 42.17 18.85 29.45
C CYS A 112 43.59 18.36 29.78
N THR A 113 44.04 18.58 31.02
CA THR A 113 45.38 18.18 31.48
C THR A 113 45.41 16.85 32.22
N ASP A 114 44.26 16.21 32.42
CA ASP A 114 44.17 14.92 33.11
C ASP A 114 44.35 13.75 32.13
N SER A 115 45.45 13.00 32.30
CA SER A 115 45.75 11.81 31.51
C SER A 115 44.74 10.66 31.60
N MET A 116 43.80 10.72 32.56
CA MET A 116 42.71 9.74 32.70
C MET A 116 41.42 10.15 31.97
N ALA A 117 41.36 11.37 31.42
CA ALA A 117 40.22 11.84 30.65
C ALA A 117 40.33 11.43 29.16
N CYS A 118 39.18 11.26 28.51
CA CYS A 118 39.03 10.84 27.12
C CYS A 118 39.48 11.90 26.11
N ASN A 119 39.37 13.17 26.49
CA ASN A 119 39.81 14.30 25.69
C ASN A 119 41.09 14.95 26.23
N TYR A 120 41.94 14.16 26.90
CA TYR A 120 43.26 14.59 27.35
C TYR A 120 44.08 15.20 26.20
N ASP A 121 44.54 16.43 26.39
CA ASP A 121 45.42 17.13 25.48
C ASP A 121 46.83 17.20 26.08
N MET A 122 47.78 16.53 25.43
CA MET A 122 49.16 16.48 25.90
C MET A 122 49.92 17.80 25.73
N ASP A 123 49.43 18.71 24.89
CA ASP A 123 50.01 20.03 24.64
C ASP A 123 49.36 21.11 25.52
N ALA A 124 48.25 20.78 26.19
CA ALA A 124 47.63 21.66 27.17
C ALA A 124 48.50 21.77 28.43
N THR A 125 48.72 23.01 28.87
CA THR A 125 49.44 23.32 30.11
C THR A 125 48.56 24.03 31.14
N ILE A 126 47.36 24.44 30.71
CA ILE A 126 46.33 25.08 31.53
C ILE A 126 45.07 24.23 31.44
N ASP A 127 44.54 23.78 32.58
CA ASP A 127 43.25 23.12 32.62
C ASP A 127 42.13 24.16 32.51
N ASN A 128 41.24 23.99 31.53
CA ASN A 128 40.05 24.83 31.33
C ASN A 128 38.76 24.17 31.85
N GLY A 129 38.87 23.00 32.49
CA GLY A 129 37.72 22.24 32.99
C GLY A 129 36.97 21.47 31.90
N SER A 130 37.56 21.28 30.71
CA SER A 130 36.92 20.53 29.62
C SER A 130 37.07 19.02 29.74
N CYS A 131 37.71 18.46 30.78
CA CYS A 131 37.98 17.03 30.87
C CYS A 131 36.70 16.18 30.87
N GLU A 132 36.59 15.29 29.88
CA GLU A 132 35.52 14.30 29.76
C GLU A 132 36.04 12.93 30.19
N TYR A 133 35.31 12.25 31.07
CA TYR A 133 35.66 10.92 31.55
C TYR A 133 34.69 9.90 30.98
N PRO A 134 35.12 8.63 30.81
CA PRO A 134 34.20 7.61 30.32
C PRO A 134 33.18 7.27 31.41
N GLU A 135 32.01 6.81 30.99
CA GLU A 135 30.98 6.33 31.92
C GLU A 135 31.46 5.10 32.70
N GLU A 136 30.86 4.84 33.87
CA GLU A 136 31.23 3.70 34.70
C GLU A 136 31.08 2.39 33.90
N PHE A 137 32.10 1.52 33.96
CA PHE A 137 32.22 0.27 33.16
C PHE A 137 32.53 0.41 31.66
N TYR A 138 32.46 1.63 31.10
CA TYR A 138 32.83 1.90 29.71
C TYR A 138 34.20 2.57 29.62
N ASN A 139 34.87 2.43 28.47
CA ASN A 139 36.08 3.16 28.15
C ASN A 139 35.78 4.41 27.29
N CYS A 140 36.82 5.15 26.93
CA CYS A 140 36.69 6.45 26.24
C CYS A 140 36.14 6.39 24.80
N ASP A 141 36.12 5.21 24.19
CA ASP A 141 35.47 4.94 22.92
C ASP A 141 34.03 4.46 23.07
N GLY A 142 33.49 4.44 24.30
CA GLY A 142 32.15 3.96 24.60
C GLY A 142 32.01 2.45 24.49
N THR A 143 33.12 1.70 24.50
CA THR A 143 33.11 0.24 24.53
C THR A 143 33.20 -0.26 25.95
N CYS A 144 32.45 -1.32 26.23
CA CYS A 144 32.45 -1.91 27.55
C CYS A 144 33.82 -2.53 27.89
N MET A 145 34.26 -2.40 29.15
CA MET A 145 35.51 -2.99 29.62
C MET A 145 35.43 -4.51 29.86
N ASN A 146 34.28 -5.02 30.27
CA ASN A 146 33.99 -6.45 30.48
C ASN A 146 32.66 -6.77 29.79
N ASP A 147 32.75 -7.30 28.57
CA ASP A 147 31.62 -7.69 27.74
C ASP A 147 31.89 -9.13 27.27
N GLY A 148 31.29 -10.06 28.00
CA GLY A 148 31.55 -11.50 27.91
C GLY A 148 30.93 -12.13 26.68
N ASP A 149 29.78 -11.62 26.22
CA ASP A 149 28.99 -12.16 25.12
C ASP A 149 29.08 -11.33 23.82
N GLY A 150 29.57 -10.09 23.91
CA GLY A 150 29.89 -9.20 22.81
C GLY A 150 28.71 -8.37 22.30
N ASP A 151 27.65 -8.20 23.10
CA ASP A 151 26.43 -7.50 22.70
C ASP A 151 26.51 -5.96 22.89
N GLY A 152 27.57 -5.48 23.57
CA GLY A 152 27.84 -4.06 23.83
C GLY A 152 27.30 -3.53 25.16
N VAL A 153 26.62 -4.37 25.95
CA VAL A 153 26.31 -4.14 27.36
C VAL A 153 27.46 -4.71 28.21
N CYS A 154 27.70 -4.10 29.37
CA CYS A 154 28.70 -4.64 30.29
C CYS A 154 28.15 -5.75 31.16
N ASP A 155 28.97 -6.77 31.45
CA ASP A 155 28.66 -7.87 32.37
C ASP A 155 28.09 -7.34 33.72
N GLU A 156 28.63 -6.23 34.22
CA GLU A 156 28.16 -5.61 35.47
C GLU A 156 26.82 -4.88 35.37
N LEU A 157 26.34 -4.63 34.15
CA LEU A 157 25.09 -3.95 33.80
C LEU A 157 24.07 -4.90 33.16
N GLU A 158 24.38 -6.19 33.06
CA GLU A 158 23.48 -7.19 32.50
C GLU A 158 22.24 -7.40 33.38
N VAL A 159 21.07 -7.35 32.76
CA VAL A 159 19.79 -7.71 33.36
C VAL A 159 19.34 -9.04 32.78
N LEU A 160 19.26 -10.05 33.64
CA LEU A 160 18.84 -11.40 33.27
C LEU A 160 17.33 -11.48 33.08
N GLY A 161 16.89 -12.03 31.95
CA GLY A 161 15.48 -12.31 31.68
C GLY A 161 15.24 -12.64 30.21
N CYS A 162 14.00 -12.94 29.83
CA CYS A 162 13.70 -13.32 28.46
C CYS A 162 13.84 -12.13 27.51
N THR A 163 14.77 -12.22 26.54
CA THR A 163 15.10 -11.14 25.59
C THR A 163 14.33 -11.23 24.25
N GLU A 164 13.54 -12.29 24.04
CA GLU A 164 12.81 -12.51 22.79
C GLU A 164 11.53 -11.66 22.69
N GLU A 165 11.57 -10.61 21.86
CA GLU A 165 10.42 -9.75 21.55
C GLU A 165 9.29 -10.58 20.92
N GLY A 166 8.22 -10.83 21.69
CA GLY A 166 7.07 -11.67 21.30
C GLY A 166 6.86 -12.91 22.18
N ASN A 167 7.80 -13.21 23.08
CA ASN A 167 7.58 -14.21 24.12
C ASN A 167 6.63 -13.65 25.20
N PRO A 168 5.64 -14.41 25.70
CA PRO A 168 4.72 -13.92 26.73
C PRO A 168 5.39 -13.45 28.04
N VAL A 169 6.61 -13.93 28.30
CA VAL A 169 7.43 -13.51 29.45
C VAL A 169 8.59 -12.60 29.06
N TYR A 170 8.54 -11.97 27.89
CA TYR A 170 9.53 -10.99 27.43
C TYR A 170 9.71 -9.86 28.46
N ASP A 171 10.96 -9.60 28.82
CA ASP A 171 11.34 -8.49 29.68
C ASP A 171 12.08 -7.43 28.85
N PRO A 172 11.48 -6.25 28.62
CA PRO A 172 12.12 -5.18 27.84
C PRO A 172 13.33 -4.56 28.54
N SER A 173 13.55 -4.87 29.82
CA SER A 173 14.75 -4.45 30.56
C SER A 173 15.86 -5.51 30.54
N ALA A 174 15.56 -6.75 30.13
CA ALA A 174 16.56 -7.81 30.04
C ALA A 174 17.53 -7.53 28.90
N THR A 175 18.82 -7.62 29.21
CA THR A 175 19.91 -7.51 28.25
C THR A 175 20.54 -8.88 27.98
N GLU A 176 20.33 -9.89 28.85
CA GLU A 176 20.83 -11.24 28.63
C GLU A 176 19.76 -12.31 28.94
N ASP A 177 19.65 -13.33 28.07
CA ASP A 177 18.72 -14.45 28.23
C ASP A 177 19.23 -15.47 29.26
N ASP A 178 18.49 -15.63 30.35
CA ASP A 178 18.77 -16.61 31.42
C ASP A 178 18.08 -17.97 31.20
N GLY A 179 17.40 -18.15 30.07
CA GLY A 179 16.61 -19.32 29.74
C GLY A 179 15.22 -19.32 30.38
N SER A 180 14.74 -18.17 30.86
CA SER A 180 13.37 -17.99 31.36
C SER A 180 12.32 -17.90 30.24
N CYS A 181 12.72 -17.71 28.98
CA CYS A 181 11.80 -17.70 27.84
C CYS A 181 10.97 -18.99 27.75
N LEU A 182 9.66 -18.85 27.56
CA LEU A 182 8.77 -19.98 27.32
C LEU A 182 9.01 -20.56 25.92
N VAL A 183 8.96 -21.89 25.78
CA VAL A 183 9.12 -22.56 24.50
C VAL A 183 7.79 -22.61 23.75
N ALA A 184 7.72 -21.96 22.60
CA ALA A 184 6.57 -21.99 21.72
C ALA A 184 6.41 -23.34 21.00
N GLY A 185 5.18 -23.80 20.80
CA GLY A 185 4.90 -24.95 19.95
C GLY A 185 3.42 -25.14 19.68
N CYS A 186 3.05 -26.32 19.17
CA CYS A 186 1.66 -26.64 18.93
C CYS A 186 1.08 -27.52 20.04
N LEU A 187 0.30 -26.92 20.94
CA LEU A 187 -0.37 -27.64 22.03
C LEU A 187 -1.75 -28.20 21.67
N LEU A 188 -2.17 -28.10 20.40
CA LEU A 188 -3.44 -28.68 19.97
C LEU A 188 -3.24 -30.18 19.74
N PRO A 189 -3.88 -31.05 20.54
CA PRO A 189 -3.69 -32.51 20.47
C PRO A 189 -4.13 -33.13 19.15
N PHE A 190 -4.77 -32.32 18.29
CA PHE A 190 -5.26 -32.68 16.98
C PHE A 190 -4.48 -32.04 15.82
N ALA A 191 -3.42 -31.29 16.12
CA ALA A 191 -2.47 -30.90 15.11
C ALA A 191 -1.51 -32.06 14.80
N CYS A 192 -1.11 -32.15 13.55
CA CYS A 192 -0.16 -33.14 13.02
C CYS A 192 1.22 -33.05 13.65
N ASN A 193 1.60 -31.86 14.13
CA ASN A 193 2.85 -31.62 14.84
C ASN A 193 2.61 -31.28 16.32
N TYR A 194 1.56 -31.85 16.94
CA TYR A 194 1.30 -31.70 18.37
C TYR A 194 2.56 -31.98 19.20
N ASP A 195 2.95 -31.00 20.00
CA ASP A 195 4.08 -31.06 20.89
C ASP A 195 3.60 -30.86 22.34
N PRO A 196 3.47 -31.94 23.13
CA PRO A 196 3.09 -31.84 24.54
C PRO A 196 4.19 -31.23 25.43
N THR A 197 5.37 -30.92 24.88
CA THR A 197 6.49 -30.34 25.62
C THR A 197 6.61 -28.82 25.48
N ALA A 198 5.79 -28.21 24.62
CA ALA A 198 5.72 -26.76 24.49
C ALA A 198 5.06 -26.11 25.72
N ASP A 199 5.51 -24.90 26.05
CA ASP A 199 5.01 -24.14 27.21
C ASP A 199 3.78 -23.29 26.87
N TYR A 200 3.68 -22.82 25.61
CA TYR A 200 2.51 -22.09 25.10
C TYR A 200 2.25 -22.36 23.61
N ILE A 201 1.00 -22.15 23.20
CA ILE A 201 0.57 -22.38 21.83
C ILE A 201 0.90 -21.19 20.91
N VAL A 202 1.46 -21.48 19.74
CA VAL A 202 1.44 -20.57 18.59
C VAL A 202 0.69 -21.26 17.47
N VAL A 203 -0.54 -20.79 17.21
CA VAL A 203 -1.47 -21.45 16.26
C VAL A 203 -0.90 -21.48 14.84
N GLU A 204 -0.09 -20.49 14.45
CA GLU A 204 0.59 -20.45 13.15
C GLU A 204 1.66 -21.55 12.98
N LEU A 205 2.19 -22.08 14.08
CA LEU A 205 3.12 -23.21 14.06
C LEU A 205 2.37 -24.55 14.04
N CYS A 206 1.06 -24.58 14.28
CA CYS A 206 0.28 -25.80 14.23
C CYS A 206 0.02 -26.23 12.79
N ASP A 207 0.51 -27.41 12.45
CA ASP A 207 0.26 -28.06 11.17
C ASP A 207 -1.00 -28.92 11.29
N PHE A 208 -2.05 -28.56 10.57
CA PHE A 208 -3.30 -29.32 10.55
C PHE A 208 -3.49 -30.11 9.25
N ALA A 209 -2.50 -30.10 8.35
CA ALA A 209 -2.67 -30.61 6.99
C ALA A 209 -1.73 -31.78 6.67
N SER A 210 -0.51 -31.82 7.22
CA SER A 210 0.51 -32.79 6.78
C SER A 210 0.21 -34.25 7.11
N CYS A 211 -0.65 -34.51 8.09
CA CYS A 211 -1.07 -35.84 8.50
C CYS A 211 -2.53 -36.14 8.15
N VAL A 212 -3.18 -35.22 7.42
CA VAL A 212 -4.51 -35.41 6.86
C VAL A 212 -4.36 -36.17 5.56
N GLY A 213 -5.08 -37.28 5.46
CA GLY A 213 -5.13 -38.07 4.26
C GLY A 213 -6.29 -39.04 4.31
N CYS A 214 -6.44 -39.80 3.24
CA CYS A 214 -7.45 -40.83 3.22
C CYS A 214 -7.00 -42.03 4.07
N THR A 215 -7.67 -42.28 5.18
CA THR A 215 -7.40 -43.45 6.04
C THR A 215 -8.26 -44.66 5.68
N ASP A 216 -9.10 -44.56 4.65
CA ASP A 216 -9.93 -45.66 4.17
C ASP A 216 -9.15 -46.55 3.19
N GLU A 217 -8.97 -47.82 3.55
CA GLU A 217 -8.26 -48.81 2.72
C GLU A 217 -8.97 -49.10 1.39
N GLU A 218 -10.25 -48.74 1.24
CA GLU A 218 -11.03 -48.94 0.02
C GLU A 218 -10.93 -47.77 -0.98
N ALA A 219 -10.29 -46.67 -0.60
CA ALA A 219 -10.11 -45.49 -1.46
C ALA A 219 -8.89 -45.60 -2.38
N CYS A 220 -8.99 -44.96 -3.55
CA CYS A 220 -7.97 -44.91 -4.60
C CYS A 220 -6.67 -44.23 -4.16
N ASN A 221 -6.76 -43.28 -3.24
CA ASN A 221 -5.64 -42.53 -2.71
C ASN A 221 -5.41 -42.79 -1.21
N TYR A 222 -5.75 -44.01 -0.75
CA TYR A 222 -5.45 -44.45 0.62
C TYR A 222 -4.00 -44.15 1.01
N ASP A 223 -3.82 -43.41 2.10
CA ASP A 223 -2.53 -43.07 2.69
C ASP A 223 -2.35 -43.79 4.04
N PRO A 224 -1.52 -44.84 4.11
CA PRO A 224 -1.27 -45.56 5.35
C PRO A 224 -0.45 -44.76 6.38
N THR A 225 0.04 -43.57 6.02
CA THR A 225 0.79 -42.66 6.91
C THR A 225 -0.08 -41.54 7.49
N ALA A 226 -1.28 -41.33 6.96
CA ALA A 226 -2.24 -40.40 7.51
C ALA A 226 -2.69 -40.83 8.91
N THR A 227 -2.72 -39.88 9.85
CA THR A 227 -3.18 -40.11 11.23
C THR A 227 -4.50 -39.40 11.52
N LEU A 228 -4.90 -38.45 10.67
CA LEU A 228 -6.20 -37.80 10.68
C LEU A 228 -6.97 -38.16 9.42
N GLY A 229 -8.07 -38.89 9.59
CA GLY A 229 -8.95 -39.29 8.49
C GLY A 229 -9.84 -38.14 8.05
N SER A 230 -9.74 -37.76 6.78
CA SER A 230 -10.69 -36.85 6.13
C SER A 230 -11.48 -37.62 5.06
N ALA A 231 -12.80 -37.68 5.21
CA ALA A 231 -13.68 -38.34 4.24
C ALA A 231 -13.62 -37.67 2.85
N SER A 232 -13.33 -36.37 2.80
CA SER A 232 -13.16 -35.62 1.55
C SER A 232 -11.77 -35.75 0.92
N ALA A 233 -10.80 -36.30 1.65
CA ALA A 233 -9.48 -36.62 1.10
C ALA A 233 -9.48 -38.00 0.42
N CYS A 234 -10.52 -38.82 0.61
CA CYS A 234 -10.65 -40.12 -0.01
C CYS A 234 -11.25 -40.00 -1.40
N GLU A 235 -10.43 -40.28 -2.41
CA GLU A 235 -10.89 -40.44 -3.78
C GLU A 235 -11.40 -41.86 -3.97
N TYR A 236 -12.61 -42.00 -4.49
CA TYR A 236 -13.18 -43.28 -4.90
C TYR A 236 -13.40 -43.26 -6.41
N PRO A 237 -13.56 -44.42 -7.06
CA PRO A 237 -13.89 -44.47 -8.48
C PRO A 237 -15.15 -43.65 -8.77
N ALA A 238 -15.13 -42.91 -9.88
CA ALA A 238 -16.20 -41.96 -10.25
C ALA A 238 -17.60 -42.60 -10.28
N ILE A 239 -17.67 -43.91 -10.52
CA ILE A 239 -18.86 -44.74 -10.43
C ILE A 239 -18.46 -46.17 -10.02
N PRO A 240 -19.37 -46.99 -9.45
CA PRO A 240 -19.06 -48.31 -8.90
C PRO A 240 -18.52 -49.36 -9.88
N PHE A 241 -18.61 -49.11 -11.18
CA PHE A 241 -18.22 -50.07 -12.24
C PHE A 241 -16.82 -49.79 -12.81
N LEU A 242 -16.16 -48.73 -12.33
CA LEU A 242 -14.78 -48.38 -12.69
C LEU A 242 -13.82 -48.69 -11.54
N ASP A 243 -12.57 -48.98 -11.88
CA ASP A 243 -11.45 -48.94 -10.94
C ASP A 243 -10.91 -47.51 -10.80
N CYS A 244 -9.89 -47.36 -9.95
CA CYS A 244 -9.26 -46.08 -9.64
C CYS A 244 -8.49 -45.43 -10.79
N ASP A 245 -8.14 -46.22 -11.81
CA ASP A 245 -7.48 -45.74 -13.03
C ASP A 245 -8.51 -45.43 -14.13
N GLY A 246 -9.81 -45.59 -13.83
CA GLY A 246 -10.91 -45.36 -14.76
C GLY A 246 -11.14 -46.51 -15.74
N ASN A 247 -10.61 -47.71 -15.47
CA ASN A 247 -10.89 -48.90 -16.28
C ASN A 247 -12.13 -49.63 -15.75
N CYS A 248 -12.84 -50.31 -16.65
CA CYS A 248 -13.98 -51.12 -16.29
C CYS A 248 -13.60 -52.32 -15.44
N LEU A 249 -14.35 -52.55 -14.35
CA LEU A 249 -14.23 -53.76 -13.52
C LEU A 249 -14.74 -55.00 -14.26
N ASN A 250 -15.74 -54.82 -15.12
CA ASN A 250 -16.25 -55.80 -16.07
C ASN A 250 -16.38 -55.13 -17.45
N ASP A 251 -15.62 -55.64 -18.40
CA ASP A 251 -15.67 -55.29 -19.83
C ASP A 251 -15.44 -56.61 -20.58
N SER A 252 -16.55 -57.20 -21.02
CA SER A 252 -16.60 -58.56 -21.56
C SER A 252 -16.10 -58.64 -23.00
N ASP A 253 -16.21 -57.55 -23.77
CA ASP A 253 -15.85 -57.52 -25.19
C ASP A 253 -14.62 -56.65 -25.52
N GLU A 254 -14.03 -56.01 -24.49
CA GLU A 254 -12.82 -55.19 -24.52
C GLU A 254 -12.93 -53.94 -25.41
N ASP A 255 -14.14 -53.39 -25.59
CA ASP A 255 -14.37 -52.20 -26.41
C ASP A 255 -14.16 -50.87 -25.66
N GLY A 256 -13.97 -50.93 -24.34
CA GLY A 256 -13.73 -49.79 -23.45
C GLY A 256 -14.99 -49.17 -22.85
N VAL A 257 -16.17 -49.77 -23.07
CA VAL A 257 -17.43 -49.46 -22.38
C VAL A 257 -17.70 -50.59 -21.38
N CYS A 258 -17.98 -50.25 -20.11
CA CYS A 258 -18.21 -51.29 -19.11
C CYS A 258 -19.52 -52.03 -19.39
N ASP A 259 -19.60 -53.32 -19.07
CA ASP A 259 -20.81 -54.15 -19.28
C ASP A 259 -22.09 -53.49 -18.70
N GLU A 260 -21.98 -52.81 -17.56
CA GLU A 260 -23.09 -52.11 -16.92
C GLU A 260 -23.48 -50.77 -17.59
N GLN A 261 -22.63 -50.26 -18.47
CA GLN A 261 -22.81 -49.04 -19.27
C GLN A 261 -23.10 -49.32 -20.75
N GLU A 262 -23.02 -50.58 -21.18
CA GLU A 262 -23.36 -50.95 -22.54
C GLU A 262 -24.81 -50.60 -22.86
N ILE A 263 -25.03 -49.98 -24.02
CA ILE A 263 -26.35 -49.69 -24.54
C ILE A 263 -26.67 -50.76 -25.60
N PRO A 264 -27.55 -51.73 -25.29
CA PRO A 264 -27.90 -52.77 -26.25
C PRO A 264 -28.82 -52.18 -27.32
N GLY A 265 -28.43 -52.29 -28.58
CA GLY A 265 -29.23 -51.81 -29.70
C GLY A 265 -28.65 -52.26 -31.02
N CYS A 266 -29.16 -51.72 -32.13
CA CYS A 266 -28.55 -51.98 -33.42
C CYS A 266 -27.41 -50.99 -33.68
N THR A 267 -26.19 -51.51 -33.90
CA THR A 267 -24.99 -50.72 -34.19
C THR A 267 -24.68 -50.57 -35.68
N ASP A 268 -25.45 -51.24 -36.57
CA ASP A 268 -25.27 -51.18 -38.03
C ASP A 268 -25.97 -49.93 -38.62
N GLU A 269 -25.21 -48.97 -39.13
CA GLU A 269 -25.71 -47.75 -39.79
C GLU A 269 -26.64 -48.03 -40.99
N ALA A 270 -26.58 -49.23 -41.58
CA ALA A 270 -27.43 -49.62 -42.71
C ALA A 270 -28.81 -50.14 -42.28
N ALA A 271 -29.03 -50.40 -40.99
CA ALA A 271 -30.30 -50.89 -40.47
C ALA A 271 -31.29 -49.74 -40.22
N VAL A 272 -32.59 -50.02 -40.42
CA VAL A 272 -33.64 -49.00 -40.25
C VAL A 272 -33.95 -48.66 -38.77
N ASN A 273 -33.45 -49.49 -37.84
CA ASN A 273 -33.53 -49.27 -36.41
C ASN A 273 -32.16 -49.05 -35.76
N PHE A 274 -31.17 -48.56 -36.54
CA PHE A 274 -29.86 -48.14 -36.04
C PHE A 274 -30.02 -47.17 -34.87
N ASN A 275 -29.32 -47.44 -33.77
CA ASN A 275 -29.20 -46.53 -32.65
C ASN A 275 -27.76 -46.01 -32.59
N PRO A 276 -27.50 -44.71 -32.84
CA PRO A 276 -26.16 -44.14 -32.78
C PRO A 276 -25.55 -44.15 -31.37
N PHE A 277 -26.35 -44.44 -30.34
CA PHE A 277 -25.90 -44.57 -28.96
C PHE A 277 -25.74 -46.02 -28.52
N ALA A 278 -26.07 -47.01 -29.36
CA ALA A 278 -25.81 -48.40 -29.03
C ALA A 278 -24.31 -48.68 -29.06
N THR A 279 -23.80 -49.25 -27.97
CA THR A 279 -22.40 -49.70 -27.85
C THR A 279 -22.31 -51.21 -28.04
N ASP A 280 -23.37 -51.96 -27.73
CA ASP A 280 -23.46 -53.41 -27.95
C ASP A 280 -24.56 -53.79 -28.97
N ASP A 281 -24.21 -54.65 -29.94
CA ASP A 281 -25.16 -55.17 -30.92
C ASP A 281 -25.96 -56.34 -30.35
N ASN A 282 -27.20 -56.09 -29.99
CA ASN A 282 -28.10 -57.12 -29.47
C ASN A 282 -28.73 -58.00 -30.57
N GLY A 283 -28.30 -57.87 -31.82
CA GLY A 283 -28.76 -58.65 -32.96
C GLY A 283 -30.15 -58.27 -33.45
N THR A 284 -30.68 -57.11 -33.02
CA THR A 284 -32.00 -56.63 -33.45
C THR A 284 -31.97 -55.78 -34.72
N CYS A 285 -30.81 -55.62 -35.36
CA CYS A 285 -30.68 -54.86 -36.60
C CYS A 285 -31.63 -55.35 -37.72
N ILE A 286 -32.48 -54.45 -38.20
CA ILE A 286 -33.42 -54.68 -39.29
C ILE A 286 -32.84 -54.08 -40.57
N VAL A 287 -32.36 -54.94 -41.47
CA VAL A 287 -31.92 -54.54 -42.81
C VAL A 287 -33.02 -54.89 -43.81
N LEU A 288 -33.66 -53.88 -44.40
CA LEU A 288 -34.75 -54.09 -45.36
C LEU A 288 -34.23 -54.27 -46.78
N GLN A 289 -34.72 -55.30 -47.46
CA GLN A 289 -34.43 -55.56 -48.87
C GLN A 289 -35.54 -55.02 -49.78
N GLY A 290 -35.22 -54.05 -50.62
CA GLY A 290 -36.16 -53.49 -51.60
C GLY A 290 -36.31 -54.40 -52.83
N GLY A 291 -37.56 -54.65 -53.25
CA GLY A 291 -37.84 -55.54 -54.38
C GLY A 291 -39.28 -55.40 -54.88
N CYS A 292 -39.79 -56.45 -55.54
CA CYS A 292 -41.15 -56.43 -56.07
C CYS A 292 -42.13 -57.16 -55.14
N VAL A 293 -42.78 -56.42 -54.25
CA VAL A 293 -43.70 -56.99 -53.25
C VAL A 293 -45.17 -57.07 -53.70
N LEU A 294 -45.47 -56.69 -54.95
CA LEU A 294 -46.85 -56.70 -55.45
C LEU A 294 -47.23 -58.11 -55.90
N PRO A 295 -48.18 -58.80 -55.23
CA PRO A 295 -48.47 -60.22 -55.46
C PRO A 295 -49.06 -60.54 -56.85
N PHE A 296 -49.50 -59.53 -57.59
CA PHE A 296 -49.97 -59.66 -58.99
C PHE A 296 -48.90 -59.32 -60.03
N ALA A 297 -47.70 -58.90 -59.62
CA ALA A 297 -46.57 -58.68 -60.52
C ALA A 297 -45.98 -60.02 -60.98
N CYS A 298 -45.42 -60.03 -62.20
CA CYS A 298 -44.91 -61.23 -62.84
C CYS A 298 -43.62 -61.74 -62.19
N ASN A 299 -42.85 -60.84 -61.57
CA ASN A 299 -41.64 -61.12 -60.81
C ASN A 299 -41.84 -60.81 -59.32
N TYR A 300 -43.05 -61.04 -58.80
CA TYR A 300 -43.31 -60.96 -57.36
C TYR A 300 -42.22 -61.74 -56.59
N ASP A 301 -41.60 -61.05 -55.66
CA ASP A 301 -40.52 -61.50 -54.80
C ASP A 301 -41.06 -61.58 -53.38
N ALA A 302 -41.20 -62.80 -52.85
CA ALA A 302 -41.73 -63.02 -51.51
C ALA A 302 -40.69 -62.74 -50.43
N GLU A 303 -39.42 -62.58 -50.82
CA GLU A 303 -38.28 -62.29 -49.98
C GLU A 303 -37.98 -60.78 -49.92
N ALA A 304 -38.65 -59.95 -50.73
CA ALA A 304 -38.55 -58.49 -50.65
C ALA A 304 -39.41 -57.91 -49.51
N ASP A 305 -38.85 -56.98 -48.74
CA ASP A 305 -39.51 -56.39 -47.57
C ASP A 305 -40.39 -55.19 -47.90
N PHE A 306 -40.07 -54.46 -48.99
CA PHE A 306 -40.84 -53.29 -49.43
C PHE A 306 -40.80 -53.08 -50.94
N TYR A 307 -41.81 -52.36 -51.44
CA TYR A 307 -41.94 -51.99 -52.84
C TYR A 307 -40.85 -51.01 -53.26
N LEU A 308 -39.92 -51.47 -54.09
CA LEU A 308 -38.94 -50.61 -54.75
C LEU A 308 -39.51 -50.12 -56.10
N PRO A 309 -39.75 -48.81 -56.31
CA PRO A 309 -40.34 -48.32 -57.55
C PRO A 309 -39.59 -48.77 -58.81
N GLY A 310 -40.30 -49.41 -59.73
CA GLY A 310 -39.74 -49.94 -60.98
C GLY A 310 -39.12 -51.34 -60.89
N SER A 311 -39.14 -51.98 -59.71
CA SER A 311 -38.71 -53.37 -59.54
C SER A 311 -39.70 -54.39 -60.13
N CYS A 312 -41.00 -54.04 -60.17
CA CYS A 312 -42.05 -54.95 -60.61
C CYS A 312 -42.25 -54.94 -62.14
N ASP A 313 -42.25 -56.13 -62.72
CA ASP A 313 -42.63 -56.44 -64.07
C ASP A 313 -44.12 -56.76 -64.13
N PHE A 314 -44.86 -56.03 -64.98
CA PHE A 314 -46.29 -56.23 -65.21
C PHE A 314 -46.59 -56.73 -66.64
N SER A 315 -45.58 -57.17 -67.37
CA SER A 315 -45.70 -57.60 -68.77
C SER A 315 -46.68 -58.77 -68.97
N CYS A 316 -46.83 -59.65 -67.98
CA CYS A 316 -47.81 -60.74 -67.95
C CYS A 316 -49.26 -60.28 -67.71
N LEU A 317 -49.46 -59.04 -67.23
CA LEU A 317 -50.78 -58.47 -66.93
C LEU A 317 -51.45 -57.89 -68.18
N PHE A 318 -50.65 -57.49 -69.18
CA PHE A 318 -51.13 -56.99 -70.46
C PHE A 318 -51.16 -58.09 -71.51
N GLY A 319 -52.20 -58.94 -71.46
CA GLY A 319 -52.30 -60.07 -72.38
C GLY A 319 -53.47 -61.02 -72.20
N ALA A 320 -54.71 -60.54 -72.16
CA ALA A 320 -55.89 -61.33 -72.51
C ALA A 320 -57.03 -60.37 -72.88
N GLY A 321 -57.73 -60.68 -73.98
CA GLY A 321 -58.91 -59.91 -74.42
C GLY A 321 -60.07 -60.00 -73.44
N GLU A 322 -61.16 -59.31 -73.78
CA GLU A 322 -62.46 -59.30 -73.09
C GLU A 322 -62.75 -60.64 -72.37
N GLY A 323 -62.85 -60.58 -71.04
CA GLY A 323 -63.13 -61.71 -70.15
C GLY A 323 -63.32 -61.24 -68.70
N ASP A 324 -64.08 -62.01 -67.91
CA ASP A 324 -64.46 -61.65 -66.53
C ASP A 324 -63.24 -61.45 -65.60
N CYS A 325 -63.20 -60.33 -64.88
CA CYS A 325 -62.13 -60.04 -63.93
C CYS A 325 -62.31 -60.79 -62.61
N ASN A 326 -61.58 -61.91 -62.45
CA ASN A 326 -61.67 -62.78 -61.27
C ASN A 326 -60.55 -62.60 -60.24
N ASN A 327 -59.65 -61.63 -60.40
CA ASN A 327 -58.58 -61.37 -59.43
C ASN A 327 -59.06 -60.37 -58.36
N GLU A 328 -59.11 -60.82 -57.11
CA GLU A 328 -59.57 -60.05 -55.94
C GLU A 328 -58.76 -58.78 -55.67
N LEU A 329 -57.56 -58.66 -56.25
CA LEU A 329 -56.67 -57.51 -56.11
C LEU A 329 -56.87 -56.43 -57.20
N ALA A 330 -57.80 -56.64 -58.14
CA ALA A 330 -58.13 -55.66 -59.18
C ALA A 330 -59.19 -54.65 -58.70
N CYS A 331 -59.06 -53.38 -59.10
CA CYS A 331 -60.04 -52.31 -58.87
C CYS A 331 -61.46 -52.69 -59.31
N ASN A 332 -61.56 -53.49 -60.37
CA ASN A 332 -62.82 -53.92 -60.98
C ASN A 332 -63.05 -55.43 -60.78
N TYR A 333 -62.65 -55.98 -59.62
CA TYR A 333 -62.96 -57.36 -59.26
C TYR A 333 -64.47 -57.64 -59.43
N GLY A 334 -64.78 -58.71 -60.17
CA GLY A 334 -66.15 -59.11 -60.49
C GLY A 334 -66.79 -58.35 -61.67
N ALA A 335 -66.05 -57.48 -62.37
CA ALA A 335 -66.52 -56.87 -63.61
C ALA A 335 -66.58 -57.91 -64.74
N THR A 336 -67.73 -57.96 -65.41
CA THR A 336 -67.95 -58.76 -66.61
C THR A 336 -67.66 -57.90 -67.85
N ASP A 337 -66.99 -58.48 -68.84
CA ASP A 337 -66.67 -57.84 -70.13
C ASP A 337 -65.67 -56.66 -70.10
N GLU A 338 -64.88 -56.50 -69.03
CA GLU A 338 -63.82 -55.48 -68.91
C GLU A 338 -62.49 -56.11 -68.46
N PRO A 339 -61.32 -55.66 -68.97
CA PRO A 339 -60.03 -56.16 -68.50
C PRO A 339 -59.78 -55.81 -67.04
N CYS A 340 -59.07 -56.65 -66.29
CA CYS A 340 -58.70 -56.34 -64.91
C CYS A 340 -57.82 -55.09 -64.84
N MET A 341 -58.28 -54.10 -64.06
CA MET A 341 -57.56 -52.86 -63.77
C MET A 341 -56.89 -53.01 -62.40
N PHE A 342 -55.56 -52.97 -62.34
CA PHE A 342 -54.80 -53.04 -61.09
C PHE A 342 -54.21 -51.69 -60.67
N PHE A 343 -54.41 -50.67 -61.51
CA PHE A 343 -54.08 -49.29 -61.24
C PHE A 343 -55.29 -48.41 -61.54
N ASP A 344 -55.48 -47.35 -60.75
CA ASP A 344 -56.49 -46.32 -60.99
C ASP A 344 -56.11 -45.42 -62.19
N ALA A 345 -56.96 -44.43 -62.49
CA ALA A 345 -56.72 -43.50 -63.60
C ALA A 345 -55.50 -42.58 -63.36
N GLU A 346 -55.07 -42.48 -62.11
CA GLU A 346 -53.96 -41.67 -61.63
C GLU A 346 -52.65 -42.48 -61.53
N GLY A 347 -52.70 -43.81 -61.73
CA GLY A 347 -51.56 -44.72 -61.72
C GLY A 347 -51.23 -45.33 -60.35
N ASN A 348 -52.09 -45.16 -59.34
CA ASN A 348 -51.93 -45.80 -58.04
C ASN A 348 -52.48 -47.22 -58.04
N THR A 349 -51.92 -48.08 -57.21
CA THR A 349 -52.41 -49.45 -57.03
C THR A 349 -53.82 -49.44 -56.43
N CYS A 350 -54.65 -50.37 -56.88
CA CYS A 350 -56.02 -50.55 -56.38
C CYS A 350 -56.10 -51.16 -54.98
N VAL A 351 -54.97 -51.67 -54.49
CA VAL A 351 -54.81 -52.22 -53.15
C VAL A 351 -54.07 -51.19 -52.29
N PRO A 352 -54.51 -50.93 -51.04
CA PRO A 352 -53.86 -49.95 -50.18
C PRO A 352 -52.42 -50.40 -49.88
N GLY A 353 -51.46 -49.54 -50.21
CA GLY A 353 -50.09 -49.63 -49.74
C GLY A 353 -49.96 -48.96 -48.37
N GLY A 354 -49.11 -49.51 -47.53
CA GLY A 354 -48.81 -48.97 -46.20
C GLY A 354 -47.81 -49.86 -45.49
N CYS A 355 -47.44 -49.53 -44.25
CA CYS A 355 -46.46 -50.34 -43.55
C CYS A 355 -47.06 -51.66 -43.04
N THR A 356 -46.61 -52.79 -43.57
CA THR A 356 -47.07 -54.11 -43.11
C THR A 356 -46.20 -54.71 -42.00
N MET A 357 -45.15 -54.02 -41.57
CA MET A 357 -44.24 -54.50 -40.52
C MET A 357 -44.80 -54.16 -39.15
N THR A 358 -45.13 -55.19 -38.36
CA THR A 358 -45.71 -55.02 -37.01
C THR A 358 -44.78 -54.32 -36.01
N ALA A 359 -43.49 -54.23 -36.33
CA ALA A 359 -42.48 -53.54 -35.52
C ALA A 359 -42.40 -52.03 -35.80
N ALA A 360 -43.08 -51.52 -36.84
CA ALA A 360 -43.08 -50.11 -37.19
C ALA A 360 -44.14 -49.33 -36.40
N CYS A 361 -43.83 -48.08 -36.08
CA CYS A 361 -44.69 -47.14 -35.37
C CYS A 361 -45.97 -46.80 -36.14
N ASN A 362 -45.90 -46.82 -37.47
CA ASN A 362 -47.02 -46.57 -38.37
C ASN A 362 -47.54 -47.85 -39.04
N TYR A 363 -47.42 -49.00 -38.37
CA TYR A 363 -47.99 -50.27 -38.84
C TYR A 363 -49.47 -50.10 -39.23
N ASP A 364 -49.79 -50.52 -40.45
CA ASP A 364 -51.12 -50.49 -41.03
C ASP A 364 -51.59 -51.93 -41.27
N ALA A 365 -52.56 -52.39 -40.47
CA ALA A 365 -53.15 -53.71 -40.58
C ALA A 365 -54.01 -53.89 -41.85
N ASP A 366 -54.42 -52.79 -42.48
CA ASP A 366 -55.23 -52.77 -43.69
C ASP A 366 -54.36 -52.69 -44.97
N ALA A 367 -53.05 -52.51 -44.84
CA ALA A 367 -52.12 -52.49 -45.96
C ALA A 367 -51.96 -53.88 -46.60
N ALA A 368 -52.12 -53.95 -47.92
CA ALA A 368 -52.00 -55.19 -48.69
C ALA A 368 -50.55 -55.51 -49.09
N TYR A 369 -49.66 -54.52 -49.08
CA TYR A 369 -48.24 -54.66 -49.35
C TYR A 369 -47.46 -53.53 -48.67
N ASN A 370 -46.20 -53.81 -48.32
CA ASN A 370 -45.31 -52.80 -47.77
C ASN A 370 -44.84 -51.84 -48.85
N ASP A 371 -45.28 -50.59 -48.79
CA ASP A 371 -44.89 -49.54 -49.75
C ASP A 371 -43.58 -48.84 -49.39
N GLY A 372 -42.91 -49.28 -48.31
CA GLY A 372 -41.70 -48.66 -47.79
C GLY A 372 -41.97 -47.47 -46.87
N SER A 373 -43.24 -47.21 -46.52
CA SER A 373 -43.62 -46.14 -45.58
C SER A 373 -43.33 -46.47 -44.12
N CYS A 374 -42.86 -47.69 -43.79
CA CYS A 374 -42.56 -48.08 -42.42
C CYS A 374 -41.62 -47.11 -41.71
N GLU A 375 -42.06 -46.62 -40.57
CA GLU A 375 -41.39 -45.65 -39.72
C GLU A 375 -41.15 -46.32 -38.35
N PHE A 376 -39.92 -46.28 -37.85
CA PHE A 376 -39.50 -47.03 -36.64
C PHE A 376 -39.05 -46.15 -35.47
N SER A 377 -39.02 -44.83 -35.63
CA SER A 377 -38.45 -43.87 -34.68
C SER A 377 -39.47 -42.96 -33.97
N THR A 378 -40.65 -42.69 -34.52
CA THR A 378 -41.61 -41.74 -33.91
C THR A 378 -42.34 -42.27 -32.67
N CYS A 379 -42.38 -43.58 -32.48
CA CYS A 379 -42.92 -44.23 -31.28
C CYS A 379 -41.83 -44.61 -30.28
N GLN A 380 -40.57 -44.34 -30.59
CA GLN A 380 -39.47 -44.51 -29.64
C GLN A 380 -39.44 -43.33 -28.69
N VAL A 381 -39.54 -43.60 -27.40
CA VAL A 381 -39.32 -42.61 -26.35
C VAL A 381 -37.84 -42.66 -26.00
N PHE A 382 -37.11 -41.61 -26.38
CA PHE A 382 -35.70 -41.43 -26.05
C PHE A 382 -35.56 -40.96 -24.59
N GLY A 383 -34.61 -41.57 -23.88
CA GLY A 383 -34.26 -41.19 -22.53
C GLY A 383 -33.53 -42.32 -21.83
N CYS A 384 -33.07 -42.09 -20.61
CA CYS A 384 -32.38 -43.14 -19.87
C CYS A 384 -33.34 -44.25 -19.42
N ASN A 385 -33.18 -45.46 -19.94
CA ASN A 385 -33.99 -46.63 -19.56
C ASN A 385 -33.25 -47.60 -18.61
N VAL A 386 -32.09 -47.19 -18.09
CA VAL A 386 -31.28 -47.98 -17.16
C VAL A 386 -31.71 -47.66 -15.73
N SER A 387 -32.27 -48.66 -15.04
CA SER A 387 -32.87 -48.48 -13.70
C SER A 387 -31.89 -48.05 -12.61
N THR A 388 -30.58 -48.18 -12.85
CA THR A 388 -29.51 -47.76 -11.92
C THR A 388 -29.05 -46.31 -12.15
N ALA A 389 -29.52 -45.65 -13.20
CA ALA A 389 -29.20 -44.25 -13.48
C ALA A 389 -30.13 -43.28 -12.73
N CYS A 390 -29.62 -42.09 -12.44
CA CYS A 390 -30.26 -41.03 -11.69
C CYS A 390 -31.45 -40.39 -12.39
N ASN A 391 -31.35 -40.27 -13.71
CA ASN A 391 -32.40 -39.73 -14.56
C ASN A 391 -33.18 -40.85 -15.27
N PHE A 392 -33.26 -42.04 -14.66
CA PHE A 392 -34.06 -43.14 -15.17
C PHE A 392 -35.50 -42.71 -15.47
N ASN A 393 -35.95 -43.04 -16.67
CA ASN A 393 -37.29 -42.79 -17.19
C ASN A 393 -37.95 -44.12 -17.56
N GLU A 394 -38.99 -44.50 -16.82
CA GLU A 394 -39.74 -45.75 -17.04
C GLU A 394 -40.46 -45.81 -18.39
N ASP A 395 -40.73 -44.65 -19.00
CA ASP A 395 -41.37 -44.55 -20.32
C ASP A 395 -40.35 -44.64 -21.47
N ALA A 396 -39.05 -44.55 -21.20
CA ALA A 396 -38.01 -44.60 -22.23
C ALA A 396 -37.89 -46.02 -22.83
N THR A 397 -38.14 -46.12 -24.13
CA THR A 397 -38.03 -47.37 -24.88
C THR A 397 -36.68 -47.51 -25.57
N VAL A 398 -35.95 -46.40 -25.75
CA VAL A 398 -34.61 -46.36 -26.36
C VAL A 398 -33.71 -45.49 -25.50
N ASN A 399 -32.57 -46.06 -25.10
CA ASN A 399 -31.52 -45.31 -24.42
C ASN A 399 -30.82 -44.38 -25.42
N ASP A 400 -30.81 -43.09 -25.12
CA ASP A 400 -30.20 -42.03 -25.92
C ASP A 400 -28.84 -41.59 -25.39
N GLY A 401 -28.23 -42.39 -24.51
CA GLY A 401 -26.97 -42.04 -23.85
C GLY A 401 -27.12 -40.94 -22.79
N SER A 402 -28.34 -40.48 -22.49
CA SER A 402 -28.55 -39.46 -21.45
C SER A 402 -28.40 -40.00 -20.03
N CYS A 403 -28.18 -41.30 -19.83
CA CYS A 403 -28.08 -41.89 -18.50
C CYS A 403 -27.01 -41.22 -17.65
N ASP A 404 -27.48 -40.57 -16.60
CA ASP A 404 -26.65 -39.92 -15.62
C ASP A 404 -26.43 -40.88 -14.45
N PHE A 405 -25.21 -41.38 -14.32
CA PHE A 405 -24.83 -42.28 -13.23
C PHE A 405 -24.11 -41.55 -12.10
N ALA A 406 -23.94 -40.23 -12.17
CA ALA A 406 -23.08 -39.46 -11.25
C ALA A 406 -23.87 -38.41 -10.44
N SER A 407 -24.95 -37.83 -10.97
CA SER A 407 -25.62 -36.70 -10.30
C SER A 407 -26.37 -37.06 -9.01
N CYS A 408 -26.68 -38.33 -8.75
CA CYS A 408 -27.19 -38.77 -7.44
C CYS A 408 -26.09 -38.91 -6.39
N PHE A 409 -24.83 -38.91 -6.83
CA PHE A 409 -23.67 -39.12 -5.97
C PHE A 409 -22.94 -37.81 -5.67
N SER A 410 -23.19 -36.73 -6.44
CA SER A 410 -22.73 -35.37 -6.10
C SER A 410 -23.68 -34.70 -5.11
N ASN A 411 -23.72 -35.20 -3.88
CA ASN A 411 -24.08 -34.36 -2.74
C ASN A 411 -22.82 -33.63 -2.30
N ASP A 412 -22.33 -32.72 -3.14
CA ASP A 412 -21.22 -31.82 -2.78
C ASP A 412 -21.79 -30.79 -1.81
N VAL A 413 -21.81 -31.17 -0.54
CA VAL A 413 -22.16 -30.29 0.56
C VAL A 413 -20.85 -29.61 0.94
N GLU A 414 -20.73 -28.36 0.53
CA GLU A 414 -19.62 -27.48 0.92
C GLU A 414 -19.72 -27.15 2.41
N GLY A 415 -18.63 -27.35 3.14
CA GLY A 415 -18.54 -27.02 4.55
C GLY A 415 -17.26 -27.58 5.16
N CYS A 416 -17.02 -27.33 6.44
CA CYS A 416 -15.85 -27.89 7.07
C CYS A 416 -15.98 -29.42 7.25
N THR A 417 -15.20 -30.18 6.49
CA THR A 417 -15.20 -31.65 6.54
C THR A 417 -14.31 -32.24 7.63
N ASN A 418 -13.54 -31.41 8.34
CA ASN A 418 -12.64 -31.88 9.39
C ASN A 418 -13.42 -32.12 10.70
N PRO A 419 -13.55 -33.37 11.18
CA PRO A 419 -14.32 -33.71 12.39
C PRO A 419 -13.79 -33.09 13.68
N MET A 420 -12.61 -32.49 13.64
CA MET A 420 -11.96 -31.83 14.77
C MET A 420 -12.11 -30.30 14.74
N ALA A 421 -12.72 -29.74 13.69
CA ALA A 421 -13.05 -28.33 13.63
C ALA A 421 -14.31 -28.03 14.45
N CYS A 422 -14.34 -26.83 15.02
CA CYS A 422 -15.43 -26.28 15.79
C CYS A 422 -16.71 -26.07 14.97
N ASN A 423 -16.56 -25.78 13.69
CA ASN A 423 -17.64 -25.68 12.73
C ASN A 423 -17.74 -26.91 11.81
N PHE A 424 -17.27 -28.07 12.28
CA PHE A 424 -17.41 -29.32 11.54
C PHE A 424 -18.87 -29.52 11.11
N ASP A 425 -19.03 -29.73 9.80
CA ASP A 425 -20.30 -30.10 9.20
C ASP A 425 -20.24 -31.59 8.84
N GLY A 426 -20.98 -32.40 9.61
CA GLY A 426 -21.07 -33.84 9.39
C GLY A 426 -21.76 -34.25 8.10
N GLU A 427 -22.43 -33.31 7.42
CA GLU A 427 -23.02 -33.51 6.11
C GLU A 427 -22.10 -33.02 4.98
N ALA A 428 -21.01 -32.29 5.29
CA ALA A 428 -20.09 -31.77 4.28
C ALA A 428 -19.22 -32.87 3.67
N THR A 429 -19.12 -32.84 2.35
CA THR A 429 -18.31 -33.77 1.53
C THR A 429 -17.19 -33.04 0.80
N LEU A 430 -17.24 -31.71 0.71
CA LEU A 430 -16.21 -30.86 0.13
C LEU A 430 -15.77 -29.79 1.13
N ASN A 431 -14.47 -29.72 1.43
CA ASN A 431 -13.92 -28.70 2.31
C ASN A 431 -13.88 -27.34 1.59
N ASP A 432 -14.63 -26.37 2.10
CA ASP A 432 -14.73 -25.02 1.55
C ASP A 432 -13.70 -24.04 2.14
N GLY A 433 -12.75 -24.54 2.94
CA GLY A 433 -11.77 -23.73 3.66
C GLY A 433 -12.35 -23.00 4.88
N SER A 434 -13.62 -23.23 5.23
CA SER A 434 -14.26 -22.59 6.38
C SER A 434 -13.86 -23.18 7.73
N CYS A 435 -13.04 -24.26 7.77
CA CYS A 435 -12.70 -24.95 9.00
C CYS A 435 -12.08 -24.02 10.05
N ASP A 436 -12.82 -23.85 11.13
CA ASP A 436 -12.46 -23.10 12.31
C ASP A 436 -12.05 -24.07 13.40
N PHE A 437 -10.80 -24.02 13.82
CA PHE A 437 -10.23 -24.90 14.84
C PHE A 437 -10.14 -24.24 16.22
N THR A 438 -10.61 -23.00 16.35
CA THR A 438 -10.30 -22.13 17.49
C THR A 438 -11.53 -21.65 18.25
N SER A 439 -12.69 -21.50 17.61
CA SER A 439 -13.88 -20.92 18.26
C SER A 439 -14.54 -21.76 19.35
N CYS A 440 -14.22 -23.05 19.45
CA CYS A 440 -14.72 -23.98 20.46
C CYS A 440 -13.67 -24.35 21.51
N ALA A 441 -12.47 -23.78 21.41
CA ALA A 441 -11.42 -23.95 22.40
C ALA A 441 -11.52 -22.85 23.46
N ASP A 442 -11.76 -23.24 24.72
CA ASP A 442 -11.59 -22.36 25.86
C ASP A 442 -10.07 -22.18 26.10
N MET A 443 -9.56 -21.09 25.53
CA MET A 443 -8.18 -20.62 25.64
C MET A 443 -8.02 -19.78 26.91
N GLY A 444 -6.94 -20.05 27.65
CA GLY A 444 -6.60 -19.34 28.86
C GLY A 444 -5.49 -20.05 29.61
N CYS A 445 -5.04 -19.49 30.72
CA CYS A 445 -3.95 -20.11 31.48
C CYS A 445 -4.39 -21.44 32.12
N THR A 446 -3.71 -22.55 31.80
CA THR A 446 -4.00 -23.88 32.36
C THR A 446 -3.10 -24.28 33.53
N ASP A 447 -2.09 -23.48 33.87
CA ASP A 447 -1.23 -23.74 35.03
C ASP A 447 -1.95 -23.39 36.33
N ALA A 448 -2.20 -24.39 37.17
CA ALA A 448 -2.88 -24.23 38.46
C ALA A 448 -2.12 -23.34 39.47
N ASN A 449 -0.84 -23.03 39.23
CA ASN A 449 -0.03 -22.15 40.06
C ASN A 449 0.05 -20.70 39.54
N ALA A 450 -0.48 -20.44 38.34
CA ALA A 450 -0.52 -19.10 37.78
C ALA A 450 -1.68 -18.27 38.35
N CYS A 451 -1.49 -16.97 38.34
CA CYS A 451 -2.37 -15.99 38.99
C CYS A 451 -3.66 -15.73 38.23
N ASN A 452 -3.64 -15.91 36.92
CA ASN A 452 -4.82 -15.90 36.05
C ASN A 452 -5.20 -17.31 35.60
N TYR A 453 -4.90 -18.34 36.41
CA TYR A 453 -5.34 -19.70 36.15
C TYR A 453 -6.84 -19.75 35.87
N ASP A 454 -7.19 -20.25 34.69
CA ASP A 454 -8.56 -20.48 34.27
C ASP A 454 -8.85 -21.98 34.35
N VAL A 455 -9.67 -22.35 35.33
CA VAL A 455 -10.11 -23.74 35.54
C VAL A 455 -10.99 -24.28 34.40
N THR A 456 -11.53 -23.40 33.56
CA THR A 456 -12.31 -23.74 32.37
C THR A 456 -11.45 -23.81 31.11
N ALA A 457 -10.27 -23.21 31.12
CA ALA A 457 -9.33 -23.32 30.01
C ALA A 457 -8.81 -24.76 29.89
N THR A 458 -8.79 -25.24 28.65
CA THR A 458 -8.30 -26.59 28.30
C THR A 458 -7.00 -26.53 27.50
N ILE A 459 -6.67 -25.37 26.96
CA ILE A 459 -5.49 -25.10 26.14
C ILE A 459 -4.82 -23.84 26.70
N ASN A 460 -3.52 -23.93 26.99
CA ASN A 460 -2.72 -22.79 27.47
C ASN A 460 -2.44 -21.84 26.31
N ASP A 461 -2.92 -20.60 26.43
CA ASP A 461 -2.74 -19.53 25.42
C ASP A 461 -1.51 -18.65 25.69
N GLY A 462 -0.67 -19.01 26.66
CA GLY A 462 0.49 -18.21 27.06
C GLY A 462 0.13 -17.01 27.94
N SER A 463 -1.15 -16.82 28.28
CA SER A 463 -1.55 -15.73 29.18
C SER A 463 -1.13 -15.96 30.64
N CYS A 464 -0.54 -17.10 30.99
CA CYS A 464 -0.18 -17.43 32.36
C CYS A 464 0.74 -16.39 32.99
N VAL A 465 0.20 -15.67 33.98
CA VAL A 465 0.94 -14.72 34.81
C VAL A 465 1.39 -15.45 36.07
N MET A 466 2.69 -15.59 36.26
CA MET A 466 3.25 -16.13 37.50
C MET A 466 3.37 -15.04 38.57
N ALA A 467 3.24 -15.43 39.84
CA ALA A 467 3.49 -14.52 40.95
C ALA A 467 4.99 -14.21 41.04
N THR A 468 5.33 -12.93 41.15
CA THR A 468 6.70 -12.46 41.39
C THR A 468 7.22 -13.03 42.71
N THR A 469 8.49 -13.45 42.74
CA THR A 469 9.15 -13.97 43.96
C THR A 469 8.99 -12.97 45.11
N GLY A 470 8.34 -13.38 46.21
CA GLY A 470 8.07 -12.52 47.38
C GLY A 470 6.66 -11.92 47.44
N TYR A 471 5.85 -12.08 46.38
CA TYR A 471 4.48 -11.55 46.28
C TYR A 471 3.47 -12.67 46.00
N ASP A 472 2.20 -12.42 46.33
CA ASP A 472 1.08 -13.25 45.92
C ASP A 472 0.52 -12.84 44.56
N CYS A 473 -0.48 -13.58 44.08
CA CYS A 473 -1.07 -13.40 42.76
C CYS A 473 -1.88 -12.11 42.54
N PHE A 474 -2.04 -11.31 43.57
CA PHE A 474 -2.65 -9.98 43.47
C PHE A 474 -1.60 -8.88 43.70
N GLY A 475 -0.31 -9.23 43.67
CA GLY A 475 0.79 -8.33 43.96
C GLY A 475 0.90 -7.95 45.43
N ASN A 476 0.29 -8.70 46.36
CA ASN A 476 0.44 -8.41 47.78
C ASN A 476 1.67 -9.10 48.34
N CYS A 477 2.34 -8.42 49.25
CA CYS A 477 3.47 -9.00 49.95
C CYS A 477 3.07 -10.17 50.87
N ILE A 478 3.82 -11.28 50.82
CA ILE A 478 3.61 -12.46 51.70
C ILE A 478 4.36 -12.36 53.04
N ALA A 479 5.27 -11.38 53.20
CA ALA A 479 5.96 -11.05 54.43
C ALA A 479 6.24 -9.53 54.51
N ASP A 480 5.32 -8.82 55.17
CA ASP A 480 5.34 -7.38 55.45
C ASP A 480 5.08 -7.20 56.96
N VAL A 481 6.15 -6.94 57.72
CA VAL A 481 6.12 -6.94 59.20
C VAL A 481 5.47 -5.68 59.77
N ASP A 482 5.61 -4.53 59.10
CA ASP A 482 5.13 -3.25 59.62
C ASP A 482 3.86 -2.73 58.93
N GLY A 483 3.47 -3.35 57.82
CA GLY A 483 2.17 -3.23 57.16
C GLY A 483 2.07 -2.05 56.20
N ASP A 484 3.18 -1.55 55.68
CA ASP A 484 3.23 -0.37 54.82
C ASP A 484 3.03 -0.67 53.32
N GLY A 485 3.01 -1.96 52.95
CA GLY A 485 2.77 -2.43 51.59
C GLY A 485 4.03 -2.70 50.76
N VAL A 486 5.22 -2.53 51.33
CA VAL A 486 6.50 -2.99 50.76
C VAL A 486 6.91 -4.31 51.42
N CYS A 487 7.51 -5.22 50.67
CA CYS A 487 7.97 -6.48 51.24
C CYS A 487 9.26 -6.36 52.05
N ASP A 488 9.37 -7.09 53.16
CA ASP A 488 10.55 -7.12 54.04
C ASP A 488 11.87 -7.40 53.27
N MET A 489 11.82 -8.15 52.15
CA MET A 489 13.00 -8.46 51.33
C MET A 489 13.42 -7.33 50.38
N ASP A 490 12.52 -6.38 50.13
CA ASP A 490 12.69 -5.22 49.26
C ASP A 490 12.76 -3.91 50.07
N GLU A 491 12.93 -4.01 51.40
CA GLU A 491 13.03 -2.86 52.30
C GLU A 491 14.41 -2.18 52.27
N VAL A 492 14.42 -0.89 51.95
CA VAL A 492 15.61 -0.04 51.91
C VAL A 492 15.52 0.99 53.04
N ASN A 493 16.53 1.04 53.91
CA ASN A 493 16.55 1.88 55.10
C ASN A 493 17.02 3.31 54.80
N GLY A 494 16.20 4.34 55.07
CA GLY A 494 16.57 5.74 54.81
C GLY A 494 15.57 6.76 55.37
N CYS A 495 15.54 7.98 54.85
CA CYS A 495 14.53 8.97 55.22
C CYS A 495 13.37 8.90 54.23
N THR A 496 12.19 8.47 54.68
CA THR A 496 11.00 8.30 53.82
C THR A 496 10.12 9.56 53.71
N ASP A 497 10.50 10.66 54.38
CA ASP A 497 9.75 11.91 54.33
C ASP A 497 10.17 12.74 53.11
N MET A 498 9.34 12.74 52.07
CA MET A 498 9.55 13.46 50.80
C MET A 498 9.78 14.97 50.99
N GLY A 499 9.43 15.54 52.14
CA GLY A 499 9.70 16.94 52.45
C GLY A 499 11.14 17.23 52.88
N ALA A 500 11.97 16.21 53.10
CA ALA A 500 13.31 16.36 53.66
C ALA A 500 14.42 16.47 52.60
N ASN A 501 15.45 17.29 52.83
CA ASN A 501 16.61 17.48 51.97
C ASN A 501 17.46 16.21 51.75
N ASN A 502 17.35 15.24 52.65
CA ASN A 502 17.98 13.93 52.52
C ASN A 502 16.92 12.82 52.49
N TYR A 503 15.72 13.17 51.99
CA TYR A 503 14.74 12.19 51.54
C TYR A 503 15.43 11.24 50.56
N ASP A 504 15.30 9.95 50.85
CA ASP A 504 15.79 8.89 49.99
C ASP A 504 14.57 8.23 49.35
N PRO A 505 14.30 8.46 48.04
CA PRO A 505 13.15 7.90 47.36
C PRO A 505 13.23 6.38 47.17
N SER A 506 14.41 5.79 47.36
CA SER A 506 14.56 4.33 47.38
C SER A 506 14.22 3.76 48.75
N ALA A 507 14.26 4.59 49.80
CA ALA A 507 13.99 4.16 51.15
C ALA A 507 12.51 3.86 51.36
N THR A 508 12.25 2.64 51.79
CA THR A 508 10.94 2.12 52.11
C THR A 508 10.74 1.97 53.63
N ASP A 509 11.81 2.08 54.45
CA ASP A 509 11.72 2.17 55.92
C ASP A 509 12.44 3.41 56.50
N ASN A 510 11.78 4.14 57.43
CA ASN A 510 12.27 5.40 57.99
C ASN A 510 13.16 5.20 59.22
N ASN A 511 14.46 5.40 59.04
CA ASN A 511 15.45 5.23 60.10
C ASN A 511 15.67 6.49 60.98
N GLY A 512 14.90 7.56 60.76
CA GLY A 512 14.89 8.76 61.61
C GLY A 512 15.95 9.82 61.31
N THR A 513 16.44 9.91 60.06
CA THR A 513 17.59 10.75 59.68
C THR A 513 17.28 12.02 58.87
N CYS A 514 16.02 12.43 58.68
CA CYS A 514 15.56 13.53 57.81
C CYS A 514 16.03 14.99 58.17
N THR A 515 16.23 15.88 57.18
CA THR A 515 16.72 17.30 57.23
C THR A 515 15.91 18.26 56.28
N TYR A 516 15.87 19.63 56.38
CA TYR A 516 14.94 20.51 55.59
C TYR A 516 15.48 21.94 55.21
N ASP A 517 15.12 22.53 54.04
CA ASP A 517 15.60 23.84 53.45
C ASP A 517 14.54 24.98 53.29
N ALA A 518 14.96 26.22 52.90
CA ALA A 518 14.13 27.44 52.76
C ALA A 518 13.84 27.89 51.30
N GLU A 519 12.59 28.27 51.04
CA GLU A 519 11.93 28.14 49.71
C GLU A 519 11.61 29.46 48.95
N GLY A 520 11.98 29.56 47.66
CA GLY A 520 11.66 30.66 46.70
C GLY A 520 12.28 30.46 45.29
N CYS A 521 11.82 31.11 44.20
CA CYS A 521 12.35 30.88 42.83
C CYS A 521 13.86 31.16 42.69
N MET A 522 14.69 30.22 42.20
CA MET A 522 16.16 30.33 42.16
C MET A 522 16.76 30.50 40.75
N ASP A 523 15.94 30.49 39.70
CA ASP A 523 16.40 30.61 38.32
C ASP A 523 16.39 32.06 37.80
N VAL A 524 17.56 32.56 37.39
CA VAL A 524 17.78 33.92 36.85
C VAL A 524 17.00 34.21 35.55
N TYR A 525 16.51 33.19 34.85
CA TYR A 525 15.72 33.30 33.62
C TYR A 525 14.20 33.18 33.83
N ALA A 526 13.75 32.87 35.06
CA ALA A 526 12.33 32.88 35.40
C ALA A 526 11.77 34.30 35.50
N CYS A 527 10.50 34.51 35.14
CA CYS A 527 9.84 35.82 35.23
C CYS A 527 9.70 36.33 36.68
N ASN A 528 9.90 35.49 37.70
CA ASN A 528 9.77 35.83 39.11
C ASN A 528 10.90 35.28 40.02
N PHE A 529 12.15 35.26 39.52
CA PHE A 529 13.39 34.95 40.27
C PHE A 529 13.57 35.67 41.63
N ASN A 530 14.06 34.95 42.66
CA ASN A 530 14.33 35.41 44.03
C ASN A 530 15.70 34.95 44.58
N TYR A 531 16.66 35.88 44.64
CA TYR A 531 18.06 35.63 45.04
C TYR A 531 18.32 35.21 46.51
N GLN A 532 17.30 35.12 47.38
CA GLN A 532 17.45 34.72 48.81
C GLN A 532 17.02 33.27 49.09
N ALA A 533 16.52 32.54 48.11
CA ALA A 533 16.14 31.13 48.27
C ALA A 533 17.39 30.21 48.32
N THR A 534 17.30 29.11 49.07
CA THR A 534 18.32 28.03 49.09
C THR A 534 17.81 26.76 48.42
N THR A 535 16.48 26.65 48.30
CA THR A 535 15.78 25.64 47.52
C THR A 535 14.68 26.33 46.72
N ASP A 536 14.60 26.00 45.43
CA ASP A 536 13.58 26.53 44.55
C ASP A 536 12.22 25.98 44.96
N ASN A 537 11.25 26.85 45.23
CA ASN A 537 9.92 26.43 45.65
C ASN A 537 8.92 26.28 44.50
N GLY A 538 9.44 26.25 43.26
CA GLY A 538 8.65 26.04 42.05
C GLY A 538 7.68 27.17 41.76
N SER A 539 7.80 28.29 42.49
CA SER A 539 7.06 29.49 42.12
C SER A 539 7.59 30.07 40.82
N CYS A 540 8.75 29.64 40.31
CA CYS A 540 9.32 30.12 39.05
C CYS A 540 8.31 30.06 37.89
N ASP A 541 7.89 31.23 37.45
CA ASP A 541 6.97 31.44 36.35
C ASP A 541 7.78 31.61 35.07
N PHE A 542 7.71 30.59 34.23
CA PHE A 542 8.33 30.57 32.91
C PHE A 542 7.27 30.61 31.80
N GLY A 543 5.98 30.79 32.14
CA GLY A 543 4.81 30.51 31.29
C GLY A 543 4.56 31.49 30.15
N CYS A 544 5.60 32.13 29.62
CA CYS A 544 5.53 32.97 28.45
C CYS A 544 5.93 32.24 27.16
N TYR A 545 6.03 30.91 27.19
CA TYR A 545 6.20 30.09 25.99
C TYR A 545 4.86 29.89 25.28
N GLY A 546 4.89 30.03 23.98
CA GLY A 546 3.77 29.75 23.10
C GLY A 546 4.21 29.83 21.66
N CYS A 547 3.45 29.23 20.77
CA CYS A 547 3.78 29.27 19.36
C CYS A 547 3.64 30.72 18.84
N MET A 548 4.76 31.34 18.48
CA MET A 548 4.79 32.69 17.90
C MET A 548 4.71 32.66 16.36
N ASN A 549 4.50 31.47 15.77
CA ASN A 549 4.35 31.27 14.34
C ASN A 549 2.88 31.46 13.94
N ALA A 550 2.59 32.51 13.17
CA ALA A 550 1.23 32.88 12.76
C ALA A 550 0.51 31.82 11.91
N ASN A 551 1.24 30.83 11.39
CA ASN A 551 0.68 29.74 10.59
C ASN A 551 0.36 28.47 11.41
N ALA A 552 0.61 28.47 12.72
CA ALA A 552 0.26 27.35 13.59
C ALA A 552 -1.14 27.49 14.19
N CYS A 553 -1.84 26.38 14.37
CA CYS A 553 -3.19 26.29 14.90
C CYS A 553 -3.34 26.80 16.35
N ASN A 554 -2.26 26.79 17.15
CA ASN A 554 -2.23 27.33 18.52
C ASN A 554 -1.34 28.56 18.67
N PHE A 555 -1.25 29.40 17.62
CA PHE A 555 -0.54 30.68 17.67
C PHE A 555 -1.02 31.57 18.84
N ASN A 556 -0.09 32.00 19.69
CA ASN A 556 -0.34 32.88 20.82
C ASN A 556 0.47 34.19 20.73
N VAL A 557 -0.22 35.31 20.54
CA VAL A 557 0.39 36.64 20.36
C VAL A 557 0.98 37.23 21.66
N ASP A 558 0.61 36.69 22.82
CA ASP A 558 1.05 37.19 24.13
C ASP A 558 2.25 36.40 24.72
N ALA A 559 2.80 35.44 23.97
CA ALA A 559 4.01 34.71 24.34
C ALA A 559 5.28 35.59 24.22
N THR A 560 6.26 35.44 25.13
CA THR A 560 7.53 36.19 25.14
C THR A 560 8.76 35.35 24.79
N LEU A 561 8.63 34.02 24.69
CA LEU A 561 9.65 33.11 24.15
C LEU A 561 8.99 32.10 23.20
N HIS A 562 9.57 31.91 22.01
CA HIS A 562 9.01 31.04 20.98
C HIS A 562 9.38 29.59 21.27
N ASP A 563 8.36 28.75 21.48
CA ASP A 563 8.50 27.29 21.43
C ASP A 563 8.00 26.80 20.07
N ALA A 564 8.87 26.09 19.33
CA ALA A 564 8.56 25.57 18.01
C ALA A 564 7.92 24.17 18.06
N GLU A 565 8.11 23.43 19.16
CA GLU A 565 7.60 22.06 19.34
C GLU A 565 6.15 22.08 19.81
N ASP A 566 5.74 23.17 20.45
CA ASP A 566 4.35 23.40 20.83
C ASP A 566 3.51 23.93 19.65
N CYS A 567 4.09 24.29 18.50
CA CYS A 567 3.33 24.75 17.34
C CYS A 567 2.58 23.60 16.65
N MET A 568 1.26 23.59 16.76
CA MET A 568 0.42 22.61 16.07
C MET A 568 0.17 23.03 14.62
N PHE A 569 0.43 22.15 13.67
CA PHE A 569 0.12 22.35 12.24
C PHE A 569 -0.76 21.20 11.73
N ILE A 570 -1.56 21.46 10.69
CA ILE A 570 -2.24 20.38 9.97
C ILE A 570 -1.20 19.67 9.09
N MET A 571 -1.06 18.36 9.27
CA MET A 571 -0.13 17.54 8.48
C MET A 571 -0.52 17.52 7.00
N SER A 572 0.35 18.01 6.14
CA SER A 572 0.14 17.97 4.69
C SER A 572 0.37 16.55 4.14
N HIS A 573 -0.61 16.02 3.42
CA HIS A 573 -0.53 14.79 2.64
C HIS A 573 -0.20 15.06 1.16
N GLU A 574 0.12 14.01 0.41
CA GLU A 574 0.35 14.10 -1.04
C GLU A 574 -0.97 14.07 -1.81
N LEU A 575 -1.07 14.89 -2.86
CA LEU A 575 -2.24 14.93 -3.73
C LEU A 575 -2.16 13.82 -4.80
N GLN A 576 -3.14 12.92 -4.81
CA GLN A 576 -3.17 11.76 -5.72
C GLN A 576 -4.09 12.00 -6.92
N GLY A 577 -3.62 11.62 -8.10
CA GLY A 577 -4.42 11.63 -9.34
C GLY A 577 -3.53 11.55 -10.59
N ALA A 578 -4.16 11.42 -11.75
CA ALA A 578 -3.41 11.32 -13.01
C ALA A 578 -2.77 12.67 -13.38
N VAL A 579 -1.46 12.65 -13.65
CA VAL A 579 -0.70 13.82 -14.15
C VAL A 579 -0.82 13.97 -15.67
N ASP A 580 -1.08 12.88 -16.40
CA ASP A 580 -1.40 12.89 -17.82
C ASP A 580 -2.88 12.57 -18.01
N VAL A 581 -3.64 13.51 -18.57
CA VAL A 581 -5.10 13.43 -18.63
C VAL A 581 -5.63 13.63 -20.04
N VAL A 582 -6.84 13.15 -20.27
CA VAL A 582 -7.56 13.36 -21.53
C VAL A 582 -8.45 14.59 -21.39
N LEU A 583 -8.32 15.54 -22.32
CA LEU A 583 -9.14 16.76 -22.30
C LEU A 583 -10.63 16.43 -22.47
N GLU A 584 -11.48 17.20 -21.78
CA GLU A 584 -12.95 17.06 -21.74
C GLU A 584 -13.48 15.78 -21.07
N GLU A 585 -12.61 14.92 -20.52
CA GLU A 585 -12.99 13.79 -19.68
C GLU A 585 -12.78 14.12 -18.19
N ALA A 586 -13.60 13.55 -17.32
CA ALA A 586 -13.49 13.76 -15.88
C ALA A 586 -12.40 12.85 -15.31
N THR A 587 -11.45 13.47 -14.62
CA THR A 587 -10.38 12.79 -13.88
C THR A 587 -10.59 13.01 -12.39
N GLU A 588 -10.53 11.93 -11.62
CA GLU A 588 -10.63 11.97 -10.16
C GLU A 588 -9.25 12.31 -9.54
N TYR A 589 -9.28 13.22 -8.56
CA TYR A 589 -8.15 13.54 -7.70
C TYR A 589 -8.58 13.34 -6.26
N SER A 590 -7.71 12.76 -5.44
CA SER A 590 -7.99 12.50 -4.04
C SER A 590 -6.84 12.99 -3.17
N TYR A 591 -7.22 13.43 -1.98
CA TYR A 591 -6.35 13.79 -0.90
C TYR A 591 -6.69 12.91 0.30
N ALA A 592 -5.76 12.75 1.23
CA ALA A 592 -6.03 11.95 2.42
C ALA A 592 -7.26 12.51 3.17
N PHE A 593 -8.19 11.63 3.50
CA PHE A 593 -9.37 12.00 4.28
C PHE A 593 -9.03 12.05 5.76
N THR A 594 -9.29 13.19 6.37
CA THR A 594 -9.15 13.49 7.79
C THR A 594 -10.56 13.72 8.33
N ALA A 595 -10.94 12.94 9.33
CA ALA A 595 -12.30 13.00 9.87
C ALA A 595 -12.60 14.36 10.50
N GLY A 596 -13.63 15.04 10.00
CA GLY A 596 -14.05 16.35 10.50
C GLY A 596 -13.41 17.54 9.79
N SER A 597 -12.51 17.31 8.82
CA SER A 597 -11.92 18.36 7.99
C SER A 597 -12.75 18.64 6.72
N GLU A 598 -12.72 19.89 6.26
CA GLU A 598 -13.26 20.35 4.98
C GLU A 598 -12.10 20.64 4.02
N TYR A 599 -12.28 20.35 2.73
CA TYR A 599 -11.24 20.47 1.71
C TYR A 599 -11.58 21.53 0.67
N ILE A 600 -10.72 22.52 0.53
CA ILE A 600 -10.86 23.61 -0.43
C ILE A 600 -10.01 23.30 -1.66
N TRP A 601 -10.68 22.96 -2.76
CA TRP A 601 -10.03 22.66 -4.03
C TRP A 601 -10.04 23.87 -4.97
N THR A 602 -8.88 24.19 -5.55
CA THR A 602 -8.72 25.22 -6.59
C THR A 602 -8.06 24.61 -7.83
N VAL A 603 -8.62 24.88 -9.01
CA VAL A 603 -8.14 24.33 -10.28
C VAL A 603 -7.91 25.46 -11.28
N GLU A 604 -6.74 25.48 -11.92
CA GLU A 604 -6.38 26.35 -13.04
C GLU A 604 -6.24 25.52 -14.32
N GLY A 605 -6.97 25.87 -15.38
CA GLY A 605 -6.94 25.12 -16.66
C GLY A 605 -7.95 23.98 -16.79
N GLY A 606 -8.74 23.74 -15.74
CA GLY A 606 -9.86 22.80 -15.72
C GLY A 606 -11.05 23.34 -14.91
N VAL A 607 -12.10 22.54 -14.77
CA VAL A 607 -13.27 22.84 -13.94
C VAL A 607 -13.58 21.67 -13.03
N ILE A 608 -13.83 21.95 -11.75
CA ILE A 608 -14.32 20.97 -10.78
C ILE A 608 -15.79 20.68 -11.10
N VAL A 609 -16.14 19.40 -11.31
CA VAL A 609 -17.50 18.98 -11.62
C VAL A 609 -18.25 18.40 -10.42
N GLU A 610 -17.54 17.77 -9.47
CA GLU A 610 -18.11 17.19 -8.24
C GLU A 610 -17.03 17.05 -7.15
N GLY A 611 -17.44 17.02 -5.87
CA GLY A 611 -16.54 16.69 -4.75
C GLY A 611 -15.91 17.86 -3.98
N GLN A 612 -16.24 19.11 -4.31
CA GLN A 612 -15.78 20.28 -3.55
C GLN A 612 -16.21 20.18 -2.07
N GLY A 613 -15.29 20.50 -1.14
CA GLY A 613 -15.52 20.34 0.30
C GLY A 613 -15.24 18.93 0.84
N THR A 614 -14.95 17.95 -0.02
CA THR A 614 -14.62 16.56 0.38
C THR A 614 -13.18 16.22 -0.01
N SER A 615 -12.63 15.14 0.55
CA SER A 615 -11.26 14.71 0.27
C SER A 615 -11.06 14.15 -1.15
N VAL A 616 -12.11 14.07 -1.97
CA VAL A 616 -12.06 13.57 -3.35
C VAL A 616 -12.80 14.54 -4.28
N VAL A 617 -12.19 14.88 -5.41
CA VAL A 617 -12.76 15.82 -6.39
C VAL A 617 -12.64 15.27 -7.81
N ASN A 618 -13.66 15.50 -8.62
CA ASN A 618 -13.62 15.20 -10.06
C ASN A 618 -13.40 16.49 -10.85
N VAL A 619 -12.40 16.49 -11.74
CA VAL A 619 -11.98 17.65 -12.52
C VAL A 619 -11.98 17.32 -14.01
N VAL A 620 -12.62 18.17 -14.80
CA VAL A 620 -12.55 18.11 -16.26
C VAL A 620 -11.55 19.14 -16.76
N TRP A 621 -10.49 18.68 -17.43
CA TRP A 621 -9.44 19.54 -17.95
C TRP A 621 -9.79 20.10 -19.33
N LEU A 622 -9.62 21.41 -19.51
CA LEU A 622 -9.99 22.13 -20.73
C LEU A 622 -8.78 22.69 -21.48
N LEU A 623 -7.63 22.79 -20.81
CA LEU A 623 -6.35 23.28 -21.36
C LEU A 623 -5.28 22.19 -21.27
N GLU A 624 -4.29 22.25 -22.16
CA GLU A 624 -3.17 21.29 -22.23
C GLU A 624 -2.20 21.37 -21.03
N GLU A 625 -2.20 22.49 -20.31
CA GLU A 625 -1.49 22.66 -19.04
C GLU A 625 -2.47 23.13 -17.97
N GLY A 626 -2.40 22.52 -16.79
CA GLY A 626 -3.25 22.86 -15.67
C GLY A 626 -2.61 22.53 -14.33
N VAL A 627 -3.15 23.13 -13.27
CA VAL A 627 -2.71 22.90 -11.89
C VAL A 627 -3.93 22.69 -11.01
N ILE A 628 -3.88 21.66 -10.18
CA ILE A 628 -4.88 21.42 -9.13
C ILE A 628 -4.20 21.60 -7.78
N THR A 629 -4.86 22.31 -6.88
CA THR A 629 -4.39 22.59 -5.53
C THR A 629 -5.48 22.28 -4.52
N VAL A 630 -5.09 21.73 -3.38
CA VAL A 630 -5.98 21.44 -2.23
C VAL A 630 -5.43 22.09 -0.97
N GLN A 631 -6.35 22.59 -0.15
CA GLN A 631 -6.10 23.05 1.21
C GLN A 631 -7.07 22.38 2.16
N GLU A 632 -6.57 21.74 3.21
CA GLU A 632 -7.39 21.15 4.26
C GLU A 632 -7.68 22.18 5.37
N VAL A 633 -8.92 22.20 5.87
CA VAL A 633 -9.34 23.02 7.01
C VAL A 633 -10.00 22.11 8.04
N ASN A 634 -9.47 22.06 9.26
CA ASN A 634 -10.03 21.19 10.29
C ASN A 634 -11.33 21.76 10.91
N ALA A 635 -12.01 20.97 11.75
CA ALA A 635 -13.26 21.35 12.40
C ALA A 635 -13.17 22.60 13.32
N GLU A 636 -11.96 22.99 13.74
CA GLU A 636 -11.71 24.16 14.59
C GLU A 636 -11.37 25.42 13.77
N GLY A 637 -11.31 25.32 12.44
CA GLY A 637 -11.06 26.44 11.52
C GLY A 637 -9.58 26.74 11.27
N CYS A 638 -8.68 25.83 11.63
CA CYS A 638 -7.27 25.94 11.26
C CYS A 638 -7.07 25.53 9.78
N GLU A 639 -6.25 26.27 9.04
CA GLU A 639 -5.95 26.01 7.63
C GLU A 639 -4.56 25.35 7.48
N GLY A 640 -4.48 24.27 6.71
CA GLY A 640 -3.23 23.58 6.38
C GLY A 640 -2.49 24.22 5.19
N ASP A 641 -1.33 23.64 4.87
CA ASP A 641 -0.52 24.06 3.72
C ASP A 641 -1.20 23.74 2.37
N LEU A 642 -0.90 24.55 1.35
CA LEU A 642 -1.40 24.36 -0.01
C LEU A 642 -0.59 23.28 -0.74
N VAL A 643 -1.23 22.18 -1.13
CA VAL A 643 -0.59 21.09 -1.88
C VAL A 643 -1.06 21.11 -3.32
N SER A 644 -0.13 21.17 -4.29
CA SER A 644 -0.44 21.33 -5.72
C SER A 644 0.15 20.23 -6.59
N LEU A 645 -0.58 19.84 -7.64
CA LEU A 645 -0.16 18.89 -8.67
C LEU A 645 -0.33 19.53 -10.06
N ILE A 646 0.73 19.47 -10.87
CA ILE A 646 0.73 19.96 -12.26
C ILE A 646 0.25 18.83 -13.16
N VAL A 647 -0.65 19.13 -14.09
CA VAL A 647 -1.29 18.18 -14.97
C VAL A 647 -1.11 18.59 -16.44
N THR A 648 -0.80 17.62 -17.30
CA THR A 648 -0.64 17.74 -18.75
C THR A 648 -1.78 17.05 -19.49
N GLY A 649 -2.48 17.80 -20.35
CA GLY A 649 -3.66 17.33 -21.08
C GLY A 649 -3.36 16.95 -22.54
N ALA A 650 -3.84 15.78 -22.97
CA ALA A 650 -3.83 15.34 -24.37
C ALA A 650 -5.27 15.20 -24.90
N ALA A 651 -5.51 15.60 -26.16
CA ALA A 651 -6.86 15.52 -26.75
C ALA A 651 -7.30 14.05 -26.95
N SER A 652 -8.54 13.72 -26.54
CA SER A 652 -9.14 12.39 -26.74
C SER A 652 -9.17 12.02 -28.23
N GLY A 653 -8.53 10.91 -28.59
CA GLY A 653 -8.56 10.36 -29.94
C GLY A 653 -9.92 9.75 -30.25
N ILE A 654 -10.78 10.49 -30.94
CA ILE A 654 -12.12 10.01 -31.32
C ILE A 654 -11.99 8.85 -32.34
N ALA A 655 -12.38 7.64 -31.94
CA ALA A 655 -12.65 6.54 -32.87
C ALA A 655 -14.07 6.68 -33.47
N GLU A 656 -14.19 6.86 -34.79
CA GLU A 656 -15.48 6.92 -35.49
C GLU A 656 -16.19 5.54 -35.49
N ALA A 657 -17.29 5.41 -34.75
CA ALA A 657 -18.23 4.30 -34.91
C ALA A 657 -19.28 4.64 -35.99
N SER A 658 -19.33 3.82 -37.04
CA SER A 658 -20.19 4.02 -38.21
C SER A 658 -21.66 3.62 -37.97
N VAL A 659 -22.52 4.59 -37.60
CA VAL A 659 -23.98 4.42 -37.70
C VAL A 659 -24.59 5.57 -38.49
N ALA A 660 -25.03 5.28 -39.72
CA ALA A 660 -25.49 6.29 -40.68
C ALA A 660 -27.01 6.53 -40.59
N PHE A 661 -27.45 7.57 -39.89
CA PHE A 661 -28.81 8.11 -40.08
C PHE A 661 -28.95 8.78 -41.46
N THR A 662 -30.17 8.92 -41.98
CA THR A 662 -30.43 9.58 -43.28
C THR A 662 -31.25 10.85 -43.11
N ALA A 663 -31.01 11.86 -43.94
CA ALA A 663 -31.72 13.14 -43.89
C ALA A 663 -32.12 13.60 -45.31
N PHE A 664 -33.41 13.84 -45.54
CA PHE A 664 -33.95 14.24 -46.84
C PHE A 664 -35.22 15.12 -46.70
N PRO A 665 -35.45 16.13 -47.56
CA PRO A 665 -34.56 16.60 -48.63
C PRO A 665 -33.35 17.34 -48.08
N ASN A 666 -32.21 17.19 -48.75
CA ASN A 666 -30.98 17.92 -48.47
C ASN A 666 -30.33 18.26 -49.82
N PRO A 667 -30.40 19.52 -50.30
CA PRO A 667 -30.75 20.72 -49.56
C PRO A 667 -32.22 20.80 -49.11
N ALA A 668 -32.46 21.26 -47.89
CA ALA A 668 -33.79 21.48 -47.32
C ALA A 668 -34.22 22.96 -47.49
N ASN A 669 -35.51 23.19 -47.72
CA ASN A 669 -36.12 24.52 -47.65
C ASN A 669 -36.72 24.69 -46.25
N ASP A 670 -37.99 24.30 -46.08
CA ASP A 670 -38.71 24.53 -44.81
C ASP A 670 -38.57 23.40 -43.79
N VAL A 671 -38.39 22.16 -44.25
CA VAL A 671 -38.34 20.97 -43.40
C VAL A 671 -37.32 19.96 -43.90
N VAL A 672 -36.65 19.26 -42.98
CA VAL A 672 -35.80 18.11 -43.26
C VAL A 672 -36.31 16.89 -42.49
N VAL A 673 -36.44 15.75 -43.17
CA VAL A 673 -36.86 14.50 -42.54
C VAL A 673 -35.62 13.70 -42.19
N VAL A 674 -35.44 13.38 -40.91
CA VAL A 674 -34.35 12.57 -40.38
C VAL A 674 -34.88 11.19 -40.03
N ASN A 675 -34.32 10.14 -40.67
CA ASN A 675 -34.72 8.76 -40.45
C ASN A 675 -33.60 8.00 -39.72
N THR A 676 -33.91 7.49 -38.54
CA THR A 676 -33.02 6.69 -37.69
C THR A 676 -33.45 5.22 -37.75
N THR A 677 -32.56 4.33 -38.18
CA THR A 677 -32.83 2.88 -38.21
C THR A 677 -32.15 2.22 -37.02
N GLY A 678 -32.96 1.66 -36.10
CA GLY A 678 -32.49 0.69 -35.12
C GLY A 678 -31.91 1.20 -33.79
N PHE A 679 -32.41 2.30 -33.19
CA PHE A 679 -32.51 2.52 -31.72
C PHE A 679 -33.00 3.95 -31.35
N GLU A 680 -33.32 4.18 -30.07
CA GLU A 680 -33.75 5.46 -29.46
C GLU A 680 -32.63 6.51 -29.42
N ALA A 681 -32.88 7.73 -29.90
CA ALA A 681 -31.91 8.82 -29.86
C ALA A 681 -31.81 9.46 -28.46
N HIS A 682 -30.59 9.64 -27.94
CA HIS A 682 -30.32 10.39 -26.71
C HIS A 682 -30.42 11.90 -26.96
N ALA A 683 -29.76 12.41 -28.02
CA ALA A 683 -29.82 13.82 -28.40
C ALA A 683 -29.56 14.03 -29.89
N PHE A 684 -30.30 14.95 -30.53
CA PHE A 684 -30.07 15.39 -31.91
C PHE A 684 -29.93 16.90 -32.00
N GLN A 685 -28.91 17.37 -32.70
CA GLN A 685 -28.63 18.79 -32.87
C GLN A 685 -28.32 19.13 -34.32
N VAL A 686 -28.69 20.35 -34.74
CA VAL A 686 -28.22 20.97 -35.97
C VAL A 686 -27.32 22.12 -35.59
N LEU A 687 -26.06 22.06 -35.99
CA LEU A 687 -25.04 23.07 -35.72
C LEU A 687 -24.84 23.98 -36.93
N ASP A 688 -24.67 25.28 -36.71
CA ASP A 688 -24.21 26.21 -37.75
C ASP A 688 -22.72 26.01 -38.09
N ALA A 689 -22.21 26.75 -39.08
CA ALA A 689 -20.81 26.65 -39.50
C ALA A 689 -19.80 27.05 -38.39
N ALA A 690 -20.24 27.74 -37.33
CA ALA A 690 -19.45 28.09 -36.17
C ALA A 690 -19.57 27.05 -35.04
N GLY A 691 -20.26 25.92 -35.28
CA GLY A 691 -20.44 24.83 -34.32
C GLY A 691 -21.54 25.06 -33.28
N ARG A 692 -22.33 26.14 -33.39
CA ARG A 692 -23.39 26.44 -32.42
C ARG A 692 -24.67 25.70 -32.77
N ALA A 693 -25.30 25.08 -31.77
CA ALA A 693 -26.58 24.40 -31.96
C ALA A 693 -27.69 25.43 -32.26
N VAL A 694 -28.18 25.39 -33.50
CA VAL A 694 -29.32 26.22 -33.96
C VAL A 694 -30.65 25.48 -33.81
N ILE A 695 -30.62 24.15 -33.75
CA ILE A 695 -31.76 23.30 -33.40
C ILE A 695 -31.25 22.21 -32.45
N SER A 696 -32.00 21.92 -31.39
CA SER A 696 -31.74 20.82 -30.48
C SER A 696 -33.06 20.16 -30.11
N GLU A 697 -33.25 18.91 -30.51
CA GLU A 697 -34.49 18.17 -30.30
C GLU A 697 -34.19 16.70 -29.97
N ARG A 698 -35.15 16.02 -29.34
CA ARG A 698 -35.06 14.57 -29.09
C ARG A 698 -35.82 13.83 -30.20
N LEU A 699 -35.13 12.99 -30.95
CA LEU A 699 -35.74 12.21 -32.03
C LEU A 699 -36.36 10.93 -31.48
N VAL A 700 -37.55 10.58 -31.97
CA VAL A 700 -38.14 9.25 -31.74
C VAL A 700 -37.58 8.24 -32.75
N ALA A 701 -37.64 6.94 -32.45
CA ALA A 701 -37.19 5.92 -33.38
C ALA A 701 -37.96 6.01 -34.72
N GLY A 702 -37.24 5.97 -35.84
CA GLY A 702 -37.81 6.05 -37.19
C GLY A 702 -37.82 7.47 -37.75
N ARG A 703 -38.98 7.90 -38.28
CA ARG A 703 -39.08 9.11 -39.11
C ARG A 703 -39.41 10.35 -38.27
N ASN A 704 -38.49 11.32 -38.27
CA ASN A 704 -38.65 12.61 -37.59
C ASN A 704 -38.67 13.74 -38.62
N VAL A 705 -39.54 14.74 -38.43
CA VAL A 705 -39.64 15.89 -39.33
C VAL A 705 -39.20 17.13 -38.58
N ILE A 706 -38.07 17.71 -38.99
CA ILE A 706 -37.45 18.86 -38.34
C ILE A 706 -37.75 20.12 -39.14
N ASN A 707 -38.28 21.15 -38.48
CA ASN A 707 -38.57 22.42 -39.12
C ASN A 707 -37.30 23.29 -39.16
N VAL A 708 -36.85 23.59 -40.38
CA VAL A 708 -35.65 24.37 -40.67
C VAL A 708 -35.96 25.67 -41.44
N ALA A 709 -37.25 26.01 -41.59
CA ALA A 709 -37.74 27.21 -42.30
C ALA A 709 -37.16 28.52 -41.75
N HIS A 710 -36.83 28.53 -40.46
CA HIS A 710 -36.30 29.69 -39.76
C HIS A 710 -34.76 29.81 -39.84
N LEU A 711 -34.07 28.79 -40.38
CA LEU A 711 -32.62 28.81 -40.54
C LEU A 711 -32.25 29.55 -41.84
N ALA A 712 -31.17 30.33 -41.82
CA ALA A 712 -30.71 31.05 -43.01
C ALA A 712 -30.07 30.10 -44.04
N ASN A 713 -30.05 30.49 -45.33
CA ASN A 713 -29.39 29.70 -46.38
C ASN A 713 -27.91 29.48 -46.04
N GLY A 714 -27.47 28.23 -46.06
CA GLY A 714 -26.11 27.87 -45.63
C GLY A 714 -25.93 26.39 -45.35
N THR A 715 -24.71 26.05 -44.95
CA THR A 715 -24.34 24.69 -44.58
C THR A 715 -24.32 24.53 -43.07
N TYR A 716 -24.96 23.49 -42.59
CA TYR A 716 -25.13 23.10 -41.20
C TYR A 716 -24.65 21.66 -41.01
N ARG A 717 -24.38 21.26 -39.77
CA ARG A 717 -24.03 19.88 -39.40
C ARG A 717 -25.10 19.30 -38.49
N MET A 718 -25.76 18.25 -38.94
CA MET A 718 -26.62 17.43 -38.09
C MET A 718 -25.75 16.46 -37.31
N VAL A 719 -25.91 16.46 -36.00
CA VAL A 719 -25.22 15.60 -35.06
C VAL A 719 -26.27 14.76 -34.35
N LEU A 720 -26.06 13.45 -34.35
CA LEU A 720 -26.85 12.51 -33.58
C LEU A 720 -25.92 11.79 -32.59
N ASP A 721 -26.21 11.95 -31.30
CA ASP A 721 -25.47 11.27 -30.23
C ASP A 721 -26.29 10.06 -29.73
N GLN A 722 -25.63 8.91 -29.65
CA GLN A 722 -26.14 7.66 -29.11
C GLN A 722 -25.22 7.19 -27.98
N SER A 723 -25.73 6.30 -27.12
CA SER A 723 -24.95 5.70 -26.01
C SER A 723 -23.65 5.02 -26.46
N ASN A 724 -23.55 4.66 -27.74
CA ASN A 724 -22.45 3.86 -28.29
C ASN A 724 -21.66 4.61 -29.39
N GLY A 725 -21.90 5.91 -29.59
CA GLY A 725 -21.17 6.70 -30.58
C GLY A 725 -21.92 7.92 -31.13
N ARG A 726 -21.19 8.75 -31.89
CA ARG A 726 -21.66 10.00 -32.48
C ARG A 726 -21.64 9.92 -34.01
N ALA A 727 -22.77 10.22 -34.63
CA ALA A 727 -22.90 10.28 -36.08
C ALA A 727 -23.09 11.74 -36.53
N VAL A 728 -22.37 12.14 -37.59
CA VAL A 728 -22.45 13.51 -38.11
C VAL A 728 -22.77 13.50 -39.61
N LYS A 729 -23.72 14.32 -40.05
CA LYS A 729 -24.03 14.54 -41.47
C LYS A 729 -24.22 16.02 -41.79
N GLN A 730 -23.82 16.41 -42.98
CA GLN A 730 -24.04 17.77 -43.48
C GLN A 730 -25.49 17.99 -43.88
N LEU A 731 -26.06 19.14 -43.52
CA LEU A 731 -27.37 19.65 -43.96
C LEU A 731 -27.17 20.99 -44.67
N VAL A 732 -27.75 21.16 -45.85
CA VAL A 732 -27.71 22.41 -46.59
C VAL A 732 -29.12 23.00 -46.58
N ILE A 733 -29.28 24.25 -46.13
CA ILE A 733 -30.54 24.99 -46.23
C ILE A 733 -30.46 25.93 -47.43
N ALA A 734 -31.46 25.83 -48.31
CA ALA A 734 -31.56 26.62 -49.53
C ALA A 734 -33.03 26.97 -49.83
N HIS A 735 -33.53 28.02 -49.17
CA HIS A 735 -34.78 28.73 -49.45
C HIS A 735 -34.79 29.43 -50.80
#